data_AF-A0A5N6PUP3-F1
#
_entry.id   AF-A0A5N6PUP3-F1
#
_cell.length_a   1.000
_cell.length_b   1.000
_cell.length_c   1.000
_cell.angle_alpha   90.00
_cell.angle_beta   90.00
_cell.angle_gamma   90.00
#
_symmetry.space_group_name_H-M   'P 1'
#
loop_
_entity.id
_entity.type
_entity.pdbx_description
1 polymer ?
#
loop_
_entity_poly.entity_id
_entity_poly.type
_entity_poly.pdbx_seq_one_letter_code
_entity_poly.pdbx_strand_id
1 'polypeptide(L)'
;MECAAKGSRRRCVGSANRRCDGCGAVFYCSASHQISHWNVHKEECERLKQQMSCVDLLNDFPFTFYGEATHQVREKVEARCTFLDKLGIHCVGIWICECSCGSSIFSLDHLRLDKGWSLSSRLCPCTGPLAQLKKQLSSWTEYYEWRDIPLDSPVALLLHWPLTIYQAIQLTLVKDLIPENTEELCIHYLGPERELYQTAVFGELHALLPGVQVHIDFVGPAVPHSRNGETIGLCSYAHCMEANCSCKAHTCEFSSYTNTDKSSKITLRFHSGYYHDCYKELTKEFLPDLIIAPNAGIAAYKSWLPTIELIREIEIPAIFSDYCEEACHLAANCISSVTGTPSRIPVQLNPFRQPLAVEDSALLLPCYSNCLCSVPEFGDSLKLPFRVNDVLPVLPRQISWPVMNNFGKAVDLLPSFVGTISPNNGSIEWKGACFHGNEARMEFTQGDDRGLGGGTIYLKTAEAHSYTCMDLYVFATPYRISWDYYFISREHTFALDSWEEPAELEYVKQHGVSVFLMPSGMLGTLLSLVDVLPLFANTKYGQNANLAFLKNHMGATFETRPKPWRATIDPNDVHSGDFLAVSKIRGRWGGFETLEKWVTGAFAGHTAVCMKDEFGNLWVGESGHENEKGEEIIVVIPWNEWWDLALKDESNPQIALLPLHPEIRAKWNNSAAWEYALSMSGKPYGYHNMIFSWIDTIGDNYPPPIDAHLVISVMSMWTRMQPAYAANMWNEALNMRLGTEGLDLYGILEETERRGISFDELLTIPENDEWVYSDGKSTTCVAFILQMYKAAGVFGPVADSIQVTEFTIRDAYMLKIFENNQTRLPNWCNNGDDKLPFCQILGKYRMELPLYNTLEPYSNMNENCPSLPPTYERPMHC
;
A
#
# COMPACT_ATOMS: atom_id res chain seq x y z
N MET A 1 -16.41 -20.83 -12.63
CA MET A 1 -16.79 -19.42 -12.73
C MET A 1 -17.07 -18.88 -11.34
N GLU A 2 -16.67 -17.64 -11.06
CA GLU A 2 -16.92 -16.97 -9.79
C GLU A 2 -18.34 -16.40 -9.71
N CYS A 3 -18.88 -16.24 -8.50
CA CYS A 3 -20.17 -15.59 -8.30
C CYS A 3 -20.01 -14.08 -8.40
N ALA A 4 -20.75 -13.41 -9.29
CA ALA A 4 -20.66 -11.96 -9.45
C ALA A 4 -21.10 -11.15 -8.22
N ALA A 5 -21.83 -11.76 -7.28
CA ALA A 5 -22.22 -11.15 -6.01
C ALA A 5 -21.24 -11.47 -4.86
N LYS A 6 -20.07 -12.05 -5.14
CA LYS A 6 -19.03 -12.35 -4.15
C LYS A 6 -18.58 -11.03 -3.50
N GLY A 7 -18.53 -10.98 -2.17
CA GLY A 7 -18.30 -9.73 -1.40
C GLY A 7 -19.57 -8.95 -1.03
N SER A 8 -20.75 -9.35 -1.51
CA SER A 8 -22.02 -8.79 -1.02
C SER A 8 -22.32 -9.20 0.44
N ARG A 9 -23.27 -8.52 1.10
CA ARG A 9 -23.69 -8.74 2.50
C ARG A 9 -24.02 -10.20 2.88
N ARG A 10 -24.21 -11.10 1.89
CA ARG A 10 -24.57 -12.52 2.08
C ARG A 10 -23.47 -13.42 1.52
N ARG A 11 -23.13 -14.50 2.24
CA ARG A 11 -22.11 -15.48 1.82
C ARG A 11 -22.52 -16.26 0.56
N CYS A 12 -21.54 -16.65 -0.25
CA CYS A 12 -21.74 -17.57 -1.37
C CYS A 12 -22.12 -18.96 -0.84
N VAL A 13 -22.98 -19.67 -1.57
CA VAL A 13 -23.56 -20.96 -1.15
C VAL A 13 -22.92 -22.16 -1.89
N GLY A 14 -21.97 -21.91 -2.79
CA GLY A 14 -21.30 -22.94 -3.60
C GLY A 14 -20.73 -22.38 -4.91
N SER A 15 -20.43 -23.26 -5.87
CA SER A 15 -19.95 -22.87 -7.21
C SER A 15 -21.02 -22.09 -7.99
N ALA A 16 -20.59 -21.10 -8.78
CA ALA A 16 -21.51 -20.27 -9.54
C ALA A 16 -21.95 -20.99 -10.82
N ASN A 17 -23.08 -21.71 -10.74
CA ASN A 17 -23.60 -22.50 -11.84
C ASN A 17 -24.83 -21.87 -12.52
N ARG A 18 -25.42 -20.83 -11.91
CA ARG A 18 -26.60 -20.14 -12.45
C ARG A 18 -26.15 -18.97 -13.32
N ARG A 19 -26.56 -18.95 -14.58
CA ARG A 19 -26.30 -17.83 -15.50
C ARG A 19 -27.42 -16.79 -15.41
N CYS A 20 -27.12 -15.54 -15.75
CA CYS A 20 -28.15 -14.54 -15.99
C CYS A 20 -28.95 -14.92 -17.25
N ASP A 21 -30.28 -15.03 -17.13
CA ASP A 21 -31.15 -15.40 -18.26
C ASP A 21 -31.21 -14.30 -19.35
N GLY A 22 -30.84 -13.06 -19.02
CA GLY A 22 -30.81 -11.95 -19.98
C GLY A 22 -29.56 -11.95 -20.85
N CYS A 23 -28.38 -11.80 -20.22
CA CYS A 23 -27.11 -11.67 -20.94
C CYS A 23 -26.36 -12.98 -21.16
N GLY A 24 -26.61 -14.02 -20.36
CA GLY A 24 -25.86 -15.29 -20.41
C GLY A 24 -24.40 -15.21 -19.95
N ALA A 25 -23.82 -14.02 -19.78
CA ALA A 25 -22.40 -13.81 -19.47
C ALA A 25 -22.05 -13.93 -17.98
N VAL A 26 -22.99 -13.60 -17.07
CA VAL A 26 -22.72 -13.46 -15.63
C VAL A 26 -23.20 -14.69 -14.85
N PHE A 27 -22.36 -15.17 -13.91
CA PHE A 27 -22.67 -16.33 -13.06
C PHE A 27 -23.00 -15.94 -11.61
N TYR A 28 -23.90 -16.72 -11.01
CA TYR A 28 -24.34 -16.61 -9.63
C TYR A 28 -24.32 -17.98 -8.95
N CYS A 29 -23.96 -18.02 -7.67
CA CYS A 29 -24.08 -19.25 -6.88
C CYS A 29 -25.49 -19.49 -6.35
N SER A 30 -26.39 -18.49 -6.40
CA SER A 30 -27.78 -18.61 -5.96
C SER A 30 -28.68 -17.55 -6.59
N ALA A 31 -30.00 -17.81 -6.60
CA ALA A 31 -30.99 -16.81 -7.00
C ALA A 31 -30.97 -15.57 -6.08
N SER A 32 -30.66 -15.74 -4.80
CA SER A 32 -30.57 -14.63 -3.85
C SER A 32 -29.42 -13.67 -4.17
N HIS A 33 -28.29 -14.19 -4.66
CA HIS A 33 -27.17 -13.39 -5.14
C HIS A 33 -27.46 -12.71 -6.47
N GLN A 34 -28.16 -13.39 -7.38
CA GLN A 34 -28.64 -12.78 -8.61
C GLN A 34 -29.55 -11.57 -8.31
N ILE A 35 -30.54 -11.73 -7.42
CA ILE A 35 -31.44 -10.64 -7.01
C ILE A 35 -30.66 -9.50 -6.34
N SER A 36 -29.71 -9.82 -5.47
CA SER A 36 -28.90 -8.81 -4.78
C SER A 36 -28.01 -8.00 -5.73
N HIS A 37 -27.43 -8.65 -6.74
CA HIS A 37 -26.54 -8.02 -7.71
C HIS A 37 -27.31 -7.32 -8.85
N TRP A 38 -28.59 -7.67 -9.06
CA TRP A 38 -29.41 -7.16 -10.15
C TRP A 38 -29.45 -5.64 -10.23
N ASN A 39 -29.40 -4.93 -9.10
CA ASN A 39 -29.39 -3.45 -9.08
C ASN A 39 -28.17 -2.84 -9.77
N VAL A 40 -27.06 -3.57 -9.84
CA VAL A 40 -25.84 -3.18 -10.57
C VAL A 40 -25.88 -3.78 -11.97
N HIS A 41 -26.11 -5.10 -12.04
CA HIS A 41 -26.07 -5.85 -13.31
C HIS A 41 -27.11 -5.40 -14.34
N LYS A 42 -28.29 -4.89 -13.94
CA LYS A 42 -29.37 -4.50 -14.87
C LYS A 42 -28.90 -3.49 -15.94
N GLU A 43 -27.95 -2.60 -15.59
CA GLU A 43 -27.44 -1.55 -16.47
C GLU A 43 -26.43 -2.10 -17.48
N GLU A 44 -25.76 -3.20 -17.14
CA GLU A 44 -24.76 -3.88 -17.96
C GLU A 44 -25.37 -5.02 -18.78
N CYS A 45 -26.50 -5.58 -18.33
CA CYS A 45 -27.07 -6.82 -18.85
C CYS A 45 -27.39 -6.71 -20.36
N GLU A 46 -27.95 -5.59 -20.82
CA GLU A 46 -28.23 -5.41 -22.24
C GLU A 46 -26.95 -5.28 -23.08
N ARG A 47 -25.92 -4.56 -22.57
CA ARG A 47 -24.62 -4.45 -23.23
C ARG A 47 -23.92 -5.81 -23.32
N LEU A 48 -23.84 -6.54 -22.21
CA LEU A 48 -23.24 -7.88 -22.17
C LEU A 48 -23.99 -8.86 -23.08
N LYS A 49 -25.31 -8.72 -23.22
CA LYS A 49 -26.11 -9.50 -24.16
C LYS A 49 -25.71 -9.21 -25.62
N GLN A 50 -25.48 -7.94 -25.96
CA GLN A 50 -24.99 -7.55 -27.29
C GLN A 50 -23.60 -8.12 -27.56
N GLN A 51 -22.67 -7.99 -26.61
CA GLN A 51 -21.33 -8.58 -26.73
C GLN A 51 -21.38 -10.11 -26.87
N MET A 52 -22.27 -10.76 -26.13
CA MET A 52 -22.48 -12.21 -26.25
C MET A 52 -23.06 -12.63 -27.61
N SER A 53 -23.67 -11.72 -28.38
CA SER A 53 -24.10 -12.01 -29.74
C SER A 53 -22.94 -12.05 -30.75
N CYS A 54 -21.80 -11.47 -30.40
CA CYS A 54 -20.58 -11.45 -31.23
C CYS A 54 -19.65 -12.64 -30.96
N VAL A 55 -20.05 -13.60 -30.11
CA VAL A 55 -19.20 -14.74 -29.71
C VAL A 55 -18.70 -15.55 -30.91
N ASP A 56 -19.56 -15.81 -31.88
CA ASP A 56 -19.20 -16.60 -33.06
C ASP A 56 -18.12 -15.89 -33.90
N LEU A 57 -18.20 -14.56 -34.02
CA LEU A 57 -17.19 -13.74 -34.70
C LEU A 57 -15.87 -13.72 -33.93
N LEU A 58 -15.91 -13.54 -32.61
CA LEU A 58 -14.70 -13.52 -31.77
C LEU A 58 -13.99 -14.88 -31.76
N ASN A 59 -14.74 -15.95 -31.93
CA ASN A 59 -14.22 -17.29 -32.02
C ASN A 59 -13.86 -17.67 -33.47
N ASP A 60 -14.04 -16.82 -34.48
CA ASP A 60 -13.71 -17.17 -35.87
C ASP A 60 -12.19 -17.07 -36.10
N PHE A 61 -11.52 -18.23 -36.12
CA PHE A 61 -10.09 -18.36 -36.40
C PHE A 61 -9.84 -19.35 -37.54
N PRO A 62 -8.88 -19.07 -38.44
CA PRO A 62 -8.62 -19.94 -39.59
C PRO A 62 -7.76 -21.17 -39.26
N PHE A 63 -7.38 -21.38 -37.99
CA PHE A 63 -6.39 -22.38 -37.60
C PHE A 63 -6.99 -23.77 -37.43
N THR A 64 -6.24 -24.80 -37.83
CA THR A 64 -6.68 -26.20 -37.69
C THR A 64 -6.74 -26.65 -36.22
N PHE A 65 -5.91 -26.05 -35.35
CA PHE A 65 -5.85 -26.32 -33.92
C PHE A 65 -6.88 -25.53 -33.10
N TYR A 66 -7.69 -24.69 -33.73
CA TYR A 66 -8.68 -23.83 -33.08
C TYR A 66 -9.61 -24.57 -32.10
N GLY A 67 -10.09 -25.76 -32.49
CA GLY A 67 -10.99 -26.54 -31.64
C GLY A 67 -10.37 -26.91 -30.29
N GLU A 68 -9.08 -27.23 -30.27
CA GLU A 68 -8.33 -27.53 -29.05
C GLU A 68 -7.96 -26.24 -28.29
N ALA A 69 -7.31 -25.29 -28.97
CA ALA A 69 -6.77 -24.07 -28.36
C ALA A 69 -7.84 -23.08 -27.84
N THR A 70 -9.02 -23.04 -28.48
CA THR A 70 -10.08 -22.10 -28.12
C THR A 70 -11.21 -22.81 -27.38
N HIS A 71 -11.86 -23.78 -28.02
CA HIS A 71 -13.09 -24.37 -27.46
C HIS A 71 -12.81 -25.29 -26.27
N GLN A 72 -11.89 -26.25 -26.40
CA GLN A 72 -11.62 -27.22 -25.34
C GLN A 72 -10.96 -26.57 -24.12
N VAL A 73 -10.08 -25.59 -24.32
CA VAL A 73 -9.50 -24.79 -23.23
C VAL A 73 -10.56 -23.96 -22.51
N ARG A 74 -11.46 -23.27 -23.25
CA ARG A 74 -12.53 -22.47 -22.64
C ARG A 74 -13.54 -23.30 -21.85
N GLU A 75 -13.89 -24.49 -22.35
CA GLU A 75 -14.79 -25.42 -21.66
C GLU A 75 -14.09 -26.21 -20.53
N LYS A 76 -12.80 -25.93 -20.26
CA LYS A 76 -11.98 -26.61 -19.26
C LYS A 76 -11.89 -28.13 -19.49
N VAL A 77 -12.01 -28.57 -20.74
CA VAL A 77 -11.84 -29.96 -21.18
C VAL A 77 -10.37 -30.27 -21.40
N GLU A 78 -9.60 -29.30 -21.89
CA GLU A 78 -8.17 -29.37 -22.10
C GLU A 78 -7.47 -28.21 -21.39
N ALA A 79 -6.28 -28.44 -20.81
CA ALA A 79 -5.48 -27.37 -20.21
C ALA A 79 -4.51 -26.78 -21.24
N ARG A 80 -4.16 -25.48 -21.11
CA ARG A 80 -3.15 -24.84 -21.96
C ARG A 80 -1.83 -25.64 -22.02
N CYS A 81 -1.39 -26.19 -20.89
CA CYS A 81 -0.18 -27.00 -20.81
C CYS A 81 -0.26 -28.24 -21.72
N THR A 82 -1.39 -28.98 -21.67
CA THR A 82 -1.59 -30.20 -22.47
C THR A 82 -1.59 -29.88 -23.96
N PHE A 83 -2.24 -28.79 -24.36
CA PHE A 83 -2.24 -28.31 -25.74
C PHE A 83 -0.82 -27.97 -26.23
N LEU A 84 -0.05 -27.21 -25.46
CA LEU A 84 1.34 -26.86 -25.81
C LEU A 84 2.26 -28.09 -25.83
N ASP A 85 2.01 -29.08 -24.96
CA ASP A 85 2.81 -30.31 -24.86
C ASP A 85 2.60 -31.21 -26.08
N LYS A 86 1.35 -31.34 -26.56
CA LYS A 86 1.04 -32.03 -27.83
C LYS A 86 1.81 -31.45 -29.03
N LEU A 87 2.08 -30.15 -28.99
CA LEU A 87 2.82 -29.43 -30.01
C LEU A 87 4.35 -29.44 -29.79
N GLY A 88 4.83 -30.00 -28.66
CA GLY A 88 6.24 -30.09 -28.33
C GLY A 88 6.91 -28.75 -27.99
N ILE A 89 6.12 -27.72 -27.68
CA ILE A 89 6.58 -26.34 -27.42
C ILE A 89 6.35 -25.90 -25.96
N HIS A 90 5.86 -26.80 -25.11
CA HIS A 90 5.57 -26.51 -23.71
C HIS A 90 6.85 -26.22 -22.90
N CYS A 91 6.93 -25.03 -22.30
CA CYS A 91 8.08 -24.58 -21.51
C CYS A 91 9.43 -24.55 -22.27
N VAL A 92 9.42 -24.39 -23.60
CA VAL A 92 10.64 -24.36 -24.43
C VAL A 92 10.85 -22.98 -25.04
N GLY A 93 12.08 -22.45 -24.97
CA GLY A 93 12.49 -21.22 -25.64
C GLY A 93 11.53 -20.04 -25.39
N ILE A 94 11.10 -19.37 -26.46
CA ILE A 94 10.18 -18.22 -26.42
C ILE A 94 8.74 -18.58 -25.98
N TRP A 95 8.40 -19.87 -25.89
CA TRP A 95 7.06 -20.35 -25.51
C TRP A 95 6.87 -20.48 -24.00
N ILE A 96 7.93 -20.27 -23.20
CA ILE A 96 7.95 -20.56 -21.78
C ILE A 96 6.85 -19.84 -20.97
N CYS A 97 6.41 -18.66 -21.41
CA CYS A 97 5.39 -17.87 -20.72
C CYS A 97 3.94 -18.13 -21.18
N GLU A 98 3.69 -19.10 -22.07
CA GLU A 98 2.33 -19.38 -22.57
C GLU A 98 1.47 -20.25 -21.65
N CYS A 99 2.05 -20.83 -20.59
CA CYS A 99 1.35 -21.49 -19.48
C CYS A 99 1.71 -20.85 -18.13
N SER A 100 0.85 -21.01 -17.12
CA SER A 100 1.13 -20.66 -15.73
C SER A 100 2.23 -21.51 -15.07
N CYS A 101 2.62 -22.62 -15.71
CA CYS A 101 3.66 -23.51 -15.24
C CYS A 101 5.09 -23.00 -15.50
N GLY A 102 5.29 -22.19 -16.54
CA GLY A 102 6.58 -21.59 -16.85
C GLY A 102 7.06 -20.64 -15.76
N SER A 103 6.11 -20.06 -15.01
CA SER A 103 6.38 -19.20 -13.86
C SER A 103 6.93 -19.92 -12.62
N SER A 104 7.15 -21.23 -12.67
CA SER A 104 7.78 -22.00 -11.58
C SER A 104 9.24 -22.37 -11.86
N ILE A 105 9.76 -22.11 -13.07
CA ILE A 105 11.09 -22.52 -13.57
C ILE A 105 12.10 -21.35 -13.50
N PHE A 106 11.82 -20.32 -12.68
CA PHE A 106 12.55 -19.05 -12.73
C PHE A 106 13.97 -19.11 -12.16
N SER A 107 14.96 -18.88 -13.03
CA SER A 107 16.27 -18.32 -12.69
C SER A 107 16.56 -17.14 -13.64
N LEU A 108 17.30 -16.12 -13.16
CA LEU A 108 17.69 -14.95 -13.96
C LEU A 108 18.50 -15.33 -15.23
N ASP A 109 19.12 -16.52 -15.24
CA ASP A 109 19.97 -17.02 -16.32
C ASP A 109 19.18 -17.49 -17.57
N HIS A 110 17.90 -17.84 -17.44
CA HIS A 110 17.10 -18.32 -18.57
C HIS A 110 16.68 -17.22 -19.56
N LEU A 111 16.73 -15.94 -19.16
CA LEU A 111 16.44 -14.79 -20.05
C LEU A 111 17.41 -14.69 -21.24
N ARG A 112 18.56 -15.35 -21.17
CA ARG A 112 19.67 -15.14 -22.11
C ARG A 112 19.91 -16.28 -23.11
N LEU A 113 19.35 -17.48 -22.90
CA LEU A 113 19.96 -18.70 -23.46
C LEU A 113 19.19 -19.45 -24.57
N ASP A 114 17.89 -19.23 -24.81
CA ASP A 114 17.23 -19.83 -25.99
C ASP A 114 16.12 -18.95 -26.56
N LYS A 115 16.35 -18.42 -27.77
CA LYS A 115 15.50 -17.42 -28.45
C LYS A 115 14.89 -17.95 -29.77
N GLY A 116 14.93 -19.27 -29.99
CA GLY A 116 14.41 -19.90 -31.21
C GLY A 116 12.94 -20.28 -31.12
N TRP A 117 12.30 -20.47 -32.28
CA TRP A 117 10.93 -20.94 -32.41
C TRP A 117 10.72 -22.37 -31.92
N SER A 118 11.77 -23.20 -31.80
CA SER A 118 11.63 -24.64 -31.51
C SER A 118 10.69 -25.40 -32.46
N LEU A 119 10.50 -24.85 -33.67
CA LEU A 119 9.67 -25.40 -34.74
C LEU A 119 10.51 -25.66 -35.99
N SER A 120 10.03 -26.51 -36.89
CA SER A 120 10.61 -26.70 -38.22
C SER A 120 10.58 -25.41 -39.05
N SER A 121 11.47 -25.28 -40.03
CA SER A 121 11.59 -24.05 -40.84
C SER A 121 10.31 -23.73 -41.62
N ARG A 122 9.52 -24.75 -41.99
CA ARG A 122 8.22 -24.60 -42.66
C ARG A 122 7.12 -24.05 -41.75
N LEU A 123 7.24 -24.25 -40.43
CA LEU A 123 6.21 -23.85 -39.47
C LEU A 123 6.50 -22.50 -38.82
N CYS A 124 7.61 -21.84 -39.12
CA CYS A 124 7.93 -20.58 -38.45
C CYS A 124 8.59 -19.55 -39.37
N PRO A 125 8.37 -18.25 -39.12
CA PRO A 125 8.98 -17.17 -39.88
C PRO A 125 10.46 -16.96 -39.51
N CYS A 126 11.31 -17.95 -39.80
CA CYS A 126 12.74 -17.90 -39.46
C CYS A 126 13.62 -17.23 -40.53
N THR A 127 13.07 -16.91 -41.70
CA THR A 127 13.73 -16.21 -42.79
C THR A 127 12.89 -15.02 -43.26
N GLY A 128 13.47 -14.16 -44.11
CA GLY A 128 12.71 -13.06 -44.73
C GLY A 128 11.57 -13.56 -45.63
N PRO A 129 10.53 -12.72 -45.86
CA PRO A 129 9.41 -13.08 -46.71
C PRO A 129 9.83 -13.23 -48.17
N LEU A 130 9.17 -14.12 -48.92
CA LEU A 130 9.45 -14.37 -50.34
C LEU A 130 9.04 -13.21 -51.26
N ALA A 131 8.07 -12.40 -50.81
CA ALA A 131 7.60 -11.23 -51.51
C ALA A 131 7.40 -10.07 -50.54
N GLN A 132 7.71 -8.85 -51.00
CA GLN A 132 7.39 -7.64 -50.26
C GLN A 132 5.87 -7.50 -50.13
N LEU A 133 5.43 -6.95 -49.00
CA LEU A 133 4.03 -6.72 -48.72
C LEU A 133 3.47 -5.68 -49.71
N LYS A 134 2.49 -6.09 -50.54
CA LYS A 134 1.88 -5.23 -51.58
C LYS A 134 0.54 -4.62 -51.17
N LYS A 135 -0.11 -5.20 -50.15
CA LYS A 135 -1.43 -4.82 -49.64
C LYS A 135 -1.38 -4.89 -48.11
N GLN A 136 -2.10 -4.00 -47.44
CA GLN A 136 -2.31 -4.06 -46.01
C GLN A 136 -2.91 -5.42 -45.60
N LEU A 137 -2.34 -6.03 -44.56
CA LEU A 137 -2.86 -7.27 -43.98
C LEU A 137 -4.05 -6.96 -43.06
N SER A 138 -5.09 -7.77 -43.16
CA SER A 138 -6.35 -7.59 -42.43
C SER A 138 -6.86 -8.85 -41.74
N SER A 139 -6.17 -9.98 -41.86
CA SER A 139 -6.54 -11.24 -41.19
C SER A 139 -5.35 -12.18 -41.02
N TRP A 140 -5.48 -13.14 -40.10
CA TRP A 140 -4.51 -14.22 -39.94
C TRP A 140 -4.31 -15.02 -41.23
N THR A 141 -5.36 -15.29 -42.01
CA THR A 141 -5.25 -16.01 -43.29
C THR A 141 -4.33 -15.30 -44.27
N GLU A 142 -4.53 -13.99 -44.45
CA GLU A 142 -3.67 -13.18 -45.35
C GLU A 142 -2.20 -13.18 -44.88
N TYR A 143 -1.95 -13.12 -43.56
CA TYR A 143 -0.58 -13.18 -43.02
C TYR A 143 0.08 -14.54 -43.27
N TYR A 144 -0.62 -15.65 -42.99
CA TYR A 144 -0.09 -17.01 -43.17
C TYR A 144 0.17 -17.31 -44.66
N GLU A 145 -0.74 -16.90 -45.55
CA GLU A 145 -0.54 -16.99 -46.99
C GLU A 145 0.65 -16.17 -47.46
N TRP A 146 0.81 -14.93 -46.98
CA TRP A 146 1.93 -14.07 -47.35
C TRP A 146 3.28 -14.61 -46.85
N ARG A 147 3.30 -15.18 -45.65
CA ARG A 147 4.51 -15.78 -45.06
C ARG A 147 4.80 -17.20 -45.54
N ASP A 148 3.91 -17.80 -46.33
CA ASP A 148 3.98 -19.21 -46.76
C ASP A 148 4.07 -20.18 -45.56
N ILE A 149 3.26 -19.91 -44.52
CA ILE A 149 3.17 -20.73 -43.31
C ILE A 149 1.81 -21.44 -43.31
N PRO A 150 1.76 -22.76 -43.06
CA PRO A 150 0.50 -23.49 -43.01
C PRO A 150 -0.30 -23.18 -41.73
N LEU A 151 -1.63 -23.24 -41.84
CA LEU A 151 -2.59 -22.88 -40.76
C LEU A 151 -2.60 -23.86 -39.56
N ASP A 152 -1.81 -24.93 -39.60
CA ASP A 152 -1.52 -25.81 -38.47
C ASP A 152 -0.34 -25.34 -37.62
N SER A 153 0.41 -24.33 -38.07
CA SER A 153 1.48 -23.74 -37.28
C SER A 153 0.94 -22.89 -36.10
N PRO A 154 1.47 -23.07 -34.87
CA PRO A 154 1.01 -22.33 -33.69
C PRO A 154 1.63 -20.92 -33.55
N VAL A 155 2.36 -20.40 -34.53
CA VAL A 155 3.10 -19.12 -34.39
C VAL A 155 2.21 -17.91 -34.11
N ALA A 156 0.92 -17.98 -34.44
CA ALA A 156 -0.06 -16.94 -34.09
C ALA A 156 -0.19 -16.72 -32.57
N LEU A 157 0.18 -17.72 -31.75
CA LEU A 157 0.22 -17.57 -30.30
C LEU A 157 1.27 -16.58 -29.81
N LEU A 158 2.31 -16.26 -30.60
CA LEU A 158 3.34 -15.29 -30.21
C LEU A 158 3.40 -14.09 -31.16
N LEU A 159 3.06 -14.30 -32.43
CA LEU A 159 3.07 -13.24 -33.43
C LEU A 159 1.94 -12.22 -33.25
N HIS A 160 0.96 -12.47 -32.39
CA HIS A 160 -0.05 -11.47 -32.08
C HIS A 160 0.59 -10.18 -31.51
N TRP A 161 1.74 -10.22 -30.84
CA TRP A 161 2.43 -9.00 -30.38
C TRP A 161 2.86 -8.08 -31.54
N PRO A 162 3.77 -8.48 -32.46
CA PRO A 162 4.20 -7.62 -33.56
C PRO A 162 3.05 -7.30 -34.53
N LEU A 163 2.09 -8.21 -34.73
CA LEU A 163 0.96 -7.95 -35.63
C LEU A 163 -0.07 -6.98 -35.01
N THR A 164 -0.19 -6.95 -33.68
CA THR A 164 -0.98 -5.90 -33.00
C THR A 164 -0.30 -4.55 -33.13
N ILE A 165 1.04 -4.47 -33.04
CA ILE A 165 1.79 -3.24 -33.34
C ILE A 165 1.58 -2.80 -34.78
N TYR A 166 1.70 -3.72 -35.74
CA TYR A 166 1.43 -3.43 -37.15
C TYR A 166 0.00 -2.89 -37.33
N GLN A 167 -1.00 -3.57 -36.78
CA GLN A 167 -2.39 -3.11 -36.84
C GLN A 167 -2.58 -1.73 -36.20
N ALA A 168 -1.94 -1.47 -35.07
CA ALA A 168 -1.95 -0.17 -34.40
C ALA A 168 -1.42 0.94 -35.34
N ILE A 169 -0.26 0.70 -35.97
CA ILE A 169 0.34 1.62 -36.93
C ILE A 169 -0.58 1.85 -38.13
N GLN A 170 -1.19 0.80 -38.68
CA GLN A 170 -2.13 0.97 -39.80
C GLN A 170 -3.34 1.83 -39.41
N LEU A 171 -3.86 1.67 -38.19
CA LEU A 171 -4.98 2.47 -37.70
C LEU A 171 -4.61 3.95 -37.53
N THR A 172 -3.38 4.24 -37.08
CA THR A 172 -2.91 5.62 -36.97
C THR A 172 -2.64 6.25 -38.33
N LEU A 173 -2.08 5.49 -39.29
CA LEU A 173 -1.85 5.97 -40.66
C LEU A 173 -3.16 6.31 -41.37
N VAL A 174 -4.17 5.44 -41.30
CA VAL A 174 -5.51 5.67 -41.91
C VAL A 174 -6.21 6.93 -41.34
N LYS A 175 -5.81 7.38 -40.15
CA LYS A 175 -6.37 8.56 -39.48
C LYS A 175 -5.49 9.80 -39.60
N ASP A 176 -4.43 9.74 -40.41
CA ASP A 176 -3.41 10.78 -40.59
C ASP A 176 -2.72 11.20 -39.27
N LEU A 177 -2.61 10.27 -38.31
CA LEU A 177 -2.01 10.54 -36.99
C LEU A 177 -0.49 10.36 -36.98
N ILE A 178 0.06 9.64 -37.97
CA ILE A 178 1.50 9.48 -38.19
C ILE A 178 1.77 9.77 -39.68
N PRO A 179 2.87 10.45 -40.05
CA PRO A 179 3.20 10.70 -41.44
C PRO A 179 3.41 9.41 -42.25
N GLU A 180 2.93 9.36 -43.49
CA GLU A 180 3.07 8.17 -44.36
C GLU A 180 4.53 7.85 -44.77
N ASN A 181 5.45 8.81 -44.68
CA ASN A 181 6.84 8.71 -45.18
C ASN A 181 7.90 8.68 -44.05
N THR A 182 7.58 8.09 -42.91
CA THR A 182 8.50 8.04 -41.77
C THR A 182 9.61 7.00 -41.96
N GLU A 183 10.88 7.44 -42.00
CA GLU A 183 12.06 6.57 -42.13
C GLU A 183 12.45 5.89 -40.80
N GLU A 184 12.15 6.54 -39.66
CA GLU A 184 12.40 6.01 -38.30
C GLU A 184 11.14 6.17 -37.44
N LEU A 185 10.70 5.09 -36.78
CA LEU A 185 9.51 5.07 -35.94
C LEU A 185 9.89 4.72 -34.49
N CYS A 186 9.59 5.62 -33.55
CA CYS A 186 9.76 5.41 -32.11
C CYS A 186 8.44 5.04 -31.44
N ILE A 187 8.41 3.88 -30.77
CA ILE A 187 7.23 3.33 -30.11
C ILE A 187 7.51 3.18 -28.62
N HIS A 188 6.69 3.81 -27.78
CA HIS A 188 6.68 3.50 -26.35
C HIS A 188 5.69 2.37 -26.09
N TYR A 189 6.21 1.18 -25.73
CA TYR A 189 5.43 0.00 -25.40
C TYR A 189 5.24 -0.10 -23.89
N LEU A 190 4.01 0.06 -23.41
CA LEU A 190 3.71 0.15 -21.98
C LEU A 190 3.20 -1.17 -21.42
N GLY A 191 3.68 -1.50 -20.22
CA GLY A 191 3.26 -2.69 -19.47
C GLY A 191 3.70 -4.04 -20.03
N PRO A 192 4.94 -4.22 -20.53
CA PRO A 192 5.41 -5.52 -21.02
C PRO A 192 5.54 -6.52 -19.86
N GLU A 193 5.00 -7.72 -20.05
CA GLU A 193 5.11 -8.82 -19.09
C GLU A 193 5.73 -10.05 -19.78
N ARG A 194 4.93 -10.82 -20.51
CA ARG A 194 5.39 -12.03 -21.24
C ARG A 194 6.33 -11.67 -22.39
N GLU A 195 6.12 -10.48 -22.95
CA GLU A 195 6.88 -9.91 -24.05
C GLU A 195 8.37 -9.77 -23.73
N LEU A 196 8.70 -9.58 -22.44
CA LEU A 196 10.09 -9.49 -21.96
C LEU A 196 10.89 -10.77 -22.24
N TYR A 197 10.20 -11.92 -22.33
CA TYR A 197 10.78 -13.24 -22.65
C TYR A 197 10.65 -13.58 -24.14
N GLN A 198 9.83 -12.84 -24.87
CA GLN A 198 9.47 -13.10 -26.26
C GLN A 198 10.05 -12.06 -27.23
N THR A 199 11.04 -11.28 -26.78
CA THR A 199 11.66 -10.17 -27.54
C THR A 199 12.07 -10.54 -28.98
N ALA A 200 12.47 -11.78 -29.24
CA ALA A 200 12.86 -12.25 -30.57
C ALA A 200 11.71 -12.21 -31.60
N VAL A 201 10.44 -12.29 -31.17
CA VAL A 201 9.28 -12.25 -32.07
C VAL A 201 9.05 -10.86 -32.67
N PHE A 202 9.52 -9.81 -32.00
CA PHE A 202 9.44 -8.43 -32.51
C PHE A 202 10.32 -8.23 -33.74
N GLY A 203 11.27 -9.14 -34.01
CA GLY A 203 12.04 -9.18 -35.26
C GLY A 203 11.16 -9.27 -36.51
N GLU A 204 9.93 -9.78 -36.36
CA GLU A 204 8.95 -9.84 -37.45
C GLU A 204 8.53 -8.46 -37.97
N LEU A 205 8.62 -7.40 -37.15
CA LEU A 205 8.33 -6.02 -37.57
C LEU A 205 9.19 -5.59 -38.76
N HIS A 206 10.38 -6.16 -38.91
CA HIS A 206 11.26 -5.91 -40.05
C HIS A 206 10.63 -6.34 -41.38
N ALA A 207 9.85 -7.43 -41.37
CA ALA A 207 9.12 -7.90 -42.55
C ALA A 207 7.85 -7.07 -42.79
N LEU A 208 7.18 -6.65 -41.70
CA LEU A 208 5.90 -5.94 -41.75
C LEU A 208 6.04 -4.47 -42.14
N LEU A 209 7.17 -3.84 -41.79
CA LEU A 209 7.48 -2.42 -42.02
C LEU A 209 8.77 -2.29 -42.84
N PRO A 210 8.75 -2.67 -44.13
CA PRO A 210 9.96 -2.70 -44.94
C PRO A 210 10.52 -1.29 -45.16
N GLY A 211 11.78 -1.07 -44.76
CA GLY A 211 12.49 0.19 -44.96
C GLY A 211 12.34 1.21 -43.84
N VAL A 212 11.62 0.88 -42.76
CA VAL A 212 11.48 1.71 -41.56
C VAL A 212 12.38 1.18 -40.45
N GLN A 213 13.14 2.05 -39.79
CA GLN A 213 13.89 1.69 -38.58
C GLN A 213 12.98 1.85 -37.36
N VAL A 214 12.75 0.77 -36.60
CA VAL A 214 11.79 0.76 -35.50
C VAL A 214 12.53 0.76 -34.16
N HIS A 215 12.26 1.75 -33.32
CA HIS A 215 12.75 1.84 -31.96
C HIS A 215 11.58 1.56 -31.02
N ILE A 216 11.73 0.63 -30.07
CA ILE A 216 10.70 0.28 -29.10
C ILE A 216 11.27 0.42 -27.69
N ASP A 217 10.72 1.35 -26.92
CA ASP A 217 10.98 1.49 -25.50
C ASP A 217 9.93 0.70 -24.71
N PHE A 218 10.34 -0.43 -24.14
CA PHE A 218 9.56 -1.24 -23.21
C PHE A 218 9.58 -0.59 -21.83
N VAL A 219 8.44 -0.05 -21.40
CA VAL A 219 8.32 0.69 -20.13
C VAL A 219 7.29 0.02 -19.23
N GLY A 220 7.71 -0.40 -18.04
CA GLY A 220 6.76 -0.91 -17.06
C GLY A 220 7.40 -1.42 -15.77
N PRO A 221 6.60 -1.60 -14.70
CA PRO A 221 7.09 -2.08 -13.41
C PRO A 221 7.55 -3.55 -13.44
N ALA A 222 7.11 -4.33 -14.44
CA ALA A 222 7.53 -5.72 -14.61
C ALA A 222 8.92 -5.87 -15.27
N VAL A 223 9.48 -4.77 -15.82
CA VAL A 223 10.86 -4.77 -16.34
C VAL A 223 11.83 -4.90 -15.16
N PRO A 224 12.66 -5.95 -15.09
CA PRO A 224 13.59 -6.12 -13.98
C PRO A 224 14.59 -4.96 -13.91
N HIS A 225 14.88 -4.45 -12.69
CA HIS A 225 15.87 -3.38 -12.50
C HIS A 225 17.24 -3.69 -13.12
N SER A 226 17.64 -4.98 -13.17
CA SER A 226 18.90 -5.43 -13.79
C SER A 226 18.96 -5.23 -15.31
N ARG A 227 17.81 -5.04 -15.97
CA ARG A 227 17.69 -4.76 -17.41
C ARG A 227 17.37 -3.29 -17.70
N ASN A 228 17.22 -2.45 -16.67
CA ASN A 228 16.92 -1.03 -16.86
C ASN A 228 18.05 -0.34 -17.63
N GLY A 229 17.71 0.35 -18.72
CA GLY A 229 18.65 0.97 -19.65
C GLY A 229 19.31 0.00 -20.65
N GLU A 230 19.02 -1.31 -20.57
CA GLU A 230 19.52 -2.28 -21.56
C GLU A 230 18.93 -1.96 -22.95
N THR A 231 19.77 -2.05 -23.98
CA THR A 231 19.35 -1.92 -25.38
C THR A 231 19.73 -3.17 -26.15
N ILE A 232 18.82 -3.66 -26.99
CA ILE A 232 18.95 -4.87 -27.79
C ILE A 232 18.62 -4.55 -29.26
N GLY A 233 19.55 -4.83 -30.17
CA GLY A 233 19.29 -4.78 -31.61
C GLY A 233 18.78 -6.13 -32.13
N LEU A 234 17.73 -6.12 -32.95
CA LEU A 234 17.25 -7.29 -33.69
C LEU A 234 17.65 -7.17 -35.16
N CYS A 235 18.71 -7.88 -35.53
CA CYS A 235 19.26 -7.87 -36.90
C CYS A 235 18.74 -9.02 -37.78
N SER A 236 18.04 -10.01 -37.19
CA SER A 236 17.55 -11.21 -37.87
C SER A 236 16.29 -11.76 -37.20
N TYR A 237 15.64 -12.73 -37.85
CA TYR A 237 14.45 -13.42 -37.36
C TYR A 237 14.81 -14.50 -36.34
N ALA A 238 13.88 -14.83 -35.43
CA ALA A 238 14.06 -15.95 -34.51
C ALA A 238 14.29 -17.27 -35.27
N HIS A 239 15.27 -18.06 -34.81
CA HIS A 239 15.74 -19.24 -35.54
C HIS A 239 14.78 -20.44 -35.43
N CYS A 240 14.75 -21.29 -36.47
CA CYS A 240 14.09 -22.59 -36.42
C CYS A 240 14.97 -23.67 -35.76
N MET A 241 14.40 -24.85 -35.52
CA MET A 241 15.12 -25.97 -34.90
C MET A 241 16.13 -26.65 -35.85
N GLU A 242 15.94 -26.58 -37.17
CA GLU A 242 16.72 -27.33 -38.17
C GLU A 242 18.18 -26.85 -38.25
N ALA A 243 19.16 -27.75 -38.12
CA ALA A 243 20.58 -27.41 -38.12
C ALA A 243 21.08 -26.82 -39.45
N ASN A 244 20.49 -27.23 -40.57
CA ASN A 244 20.94 -26.87 -41.92
C ASN A 244 20.14 -25.71 -42.55
N CYS A 245 19.28 -25.05 -41.77
CA CYS A 245 18.49 -23.93 -42.28
C CYS A 245 19.36 -22.69 -42.50
N SER A 246 19.08 -21.94 -43.57
CA SER A 246 19.77 -20.69 -43.89
C SER A 246 19.63 -19.62 -42.80
N CYS A 247 18.61 -19.72 -41.93
CA CYS A 247 18.46 -18.82 -40.79
C CYS A 247 19.65 -18.89 -39.82
N LYS A 248 20.44 -19.97 -39.83
CA LYS A 248 21.62 -20.15 -38.97
C LYS A 248 22.92 -19.65 -39.61
N ALA A 249 22.90 -19.24 -40.87
CA ALA A 249 24.09 -18.81 -41.60
C ALA A 249 24.51 -17.35 -41.31
N HIS A 250 23.62 -16.55 -40.74
CA HIS A 250 23.86 -15.15 -40.38
C HIS A 250 23.66 -14.95 -38.87
N THR A 251 24.61 -15.41 -38.05
CA THR A 251 24.66 -15.04 -36.63
C THR A 251 25.13 -13.60 -36.51
N CYS A 252 24.19 -12.65 -36.45
CA CYS A 252 24.46 -11.38 -35.82
C CYS A 252 24.38 -11.64 -34.30
N GLU A 253 25.50 -11.60 -33.60
CA GLU A 253 25.53 -11.77 -32.16
C GLU A 253 24.68 -10.67 -31.50
N PHE A 254 23.71 -11.04 -30.67
CA PHE A 254 22.99 -10.13 -29.79
C PHE A 254 23.99 -9.54 -28.78
N SER A 255 24.64 -8.43 -29.11
CA SER A 255 25.62 -7.80 -28.23
C SER A 255 24.90 -6.97 -27.15
N SER A 256 25.09 -7.34 -25.88
CA SER A 256 24.57 -6.61 -24.72
C SER A 256 25.53 -5.50 -24.24
N TYR A 257 26.30 -4.87 -25.13
CA TYR A 257 27.30 -3.86 -24.75
C TYR A 257 27.35 -2.67 -25.72
N THR A 258 26.86 -1.54 -25.23
CA THR A 258 27.22 -0.12 -25.49
C THR A 258 27.92 0.29 -26.80
N ASN A 259 27.55 -0.26 -27.95
CA ASN A 259 27.79 0.40 -29.23
C ASN A 259 26.59 0.17 -30.15
N THR A 260 25.91 1.25 -30.51
CA THR A 260 24.86 1.30 -31.51
C THR A 260 25.45 0.93 -32.88
N ASP A 261 25.49 -0.36 -33.18
CA ASP A 261 25.84 -0.82 -34.51
C ASP A 261 24.71 -0.38 -35.47
N LYS A 262 25.02 0.57 -36.36
CA LYS A 262 24.11 1.18 -37.35
C LYS A 262 23.47 0.18 -38.36
N SER A 263 23.53 -1.12 -38.10
CA SER A 263 22.96 -2.18 -38.95
C SER A 263 21.64 -2.77 -38.42
N SER A 264 21.29 -2.52 -37.15
CA SER A 264 20.07 -3.06 -36.54
C SER A 264 18.83 -2.27 -36.99
N LYS A 265 17.89 -2.93 -37.67
CA LYS A 265 16.66 -2.28 -38.15
C LYS A 265 15.56 -2.17 -37.10
N ILE A 266 15.63 -2.98 -36.05
CA ILE A 266 14.76 -2.88 -34.88
C ILE A 266 15.64 -2.79 -33.64
N THR A 267 15.33 -1.83 -32.77
CA THR A 267 16.03 -1.62 -31.50
C THR A 267 15.01 -1.66 -30.37
N LEU A 268 15.28 -2.46 -29.35
CA LEU A 268 14.46 -2.57 -28.14
C LEU A 268 15.24 -1.99 -26.96
N ARG A 269 14.62 -1.12 -26.16
CA ARG A 269 15.21 -0.58 -24.93
C ARG A 269 14.27 -0.83 -23.75
N PHE A 270 14.82 -1.10 -22.58
CA PHE A 270 14.04 -1.51 -21.41
C PHE A 270 14.12 -0.49 -20.28
N HIS A 271 12.97 -0.12 -19.72
CA HIS A 271 12.85 0.87 -18.65
C HIS A 271 11.94 0.38 -17.54
N SER A 272 12.50 0.33 -16.34
CA SER A 272 11.82 -0.09 -15.12
C SER A 272 11.14 1.11 -14.47
N GLY A 273 9.84 1.00 -14.24
CA GLY A 273 9.04 2.03 -13.56
C GLY A 273 7.72 2.31 -14.28
N TYR A 274 6.91 3.21 -13.72
CA TYR A 274 5.69 3.64 -14.38
C TYR A 274 6.01 4.66 -15.47
N TYR A 275 5.23 4.64 -16.56
CA TYR A 275 5.46 5.52 -17.71
C TYR A 275 5.51 7.01 -17.33
N HIS A 276 4.60 7.45 -16.46
CA HIS A 276 4.52 8.84 -16.02
C HIS A 276 5.74 9.31 -15.20
N ASP A 277 6.45 8.39 -14.54
CA ASP A 277 7.67 8.71 -13.80
C ASP A 277 8.88 8.74 -14.72
N CYS A 278 8.93 7.83 -15.69
CA CYS A 278 10.09 7.67 -16.57
C CYS A 278 10.07 8.62 -17.78
N TYR A 279 8.90 9.11 -18.22
CA TYR A 279 8.72 9.81 -19.50
C TYR A 279 9.73 10.94 -19.76
N LYS A 280 10.01 11.77 -18.76
CA LYS A 280 10.95 12.89 -18.88
C LYS A 280 12.38 12.45 -19.19
N GLU A 281 12.78 11.29 -18.70
CA GLU A 281 14.10 10.71 -18.96
C GLU A 281 14.12 10.00 -20.31
N LEU A 282 13.06 9.25 -20.64
CA LEU A 282 12.91 8.55 -21.93
C LEU A 282 13.02 9.50 -23.12
N THR A 283 12.35 10.65 -23.02
CA THR A 283 12.22 11.62 -24.11
C THR A 283 13.41 12.55 -24.30
N LYS A 284 14.48 12.40 -23.51
CA LYS A 284 15.72 13.15 -23.72
C LYS A 284 16.42 12.75 -25.02
N GLU A 285 16.26 11.50 -25.44
CA GLU A 285 16.89 10.97 -26.66
C GLU A 285 15.92 10.93 -27.84
N PHE A 286 14.75 10.31 -27.66
CA PHE A 286 13.76 10.13 -28.71
C PHE A 286 12.35 10.43 -28.19
N LEU A 287 11.60 11.24 -28.93
CA LEU A 287 10.16 11.40 -28.69
C LEU A 287 9.42 10.23 -29.35
N PRO A 288 8.39 9.66 -28.72
CA PRO A 288 7.63 8.58 -29.34
C PRO A 288 6.69 9.14 -30.41
N ASP A 289 6.60 8.44 -31.53
CA ASP A 289 5.59 8.68 -32.56
C ASP A 289 4.27 7.97 -32.23
N LEU A 290 4.35 6.90 -31.44
CA LEU A 290 3.22 6.05 -31.08
C LEU A 290 3.41 5.44 -29.69
N ILE A 291 2.35 5.44 -28.89
CA ILE A 291 2.28 4.74 -27.62
C ILE A 291 1.41 3.51 -27.81
N ILE A 292 1.85 2.33 -27.35
CA ILE A 292 1.08 1.10 -27.44
C ILE A 292 1.05 0.43 -26.08
N ALA A 293 -0.13 0.04 -25.63
CA ALA A 293 -0.34 -0.63 -24.35
C ALA A 293 -1.24 -1.86 -24.54
N PRO A 294 -0.64 -3.02 -24.81
CA PRO A 294 -1.39 -4.25 -25.03
C PRO A 294 -1.91 -4.84 -23.73
N ASN A 295 -3.11 -5.42 -23.75
CA ASN A 295 -3.79 -5.97 -22.58
C ASN A 295 -3.77 -5.05 -21.35
N ALA A 296 -4.01 -3.75 -21.57
CA ALA A 296 -3.66 -2.70 -20.62
C ALA A 296 -4.38 -2.81 -19.27
N GLY A 297 -5.63 -3.30 -19.25
CA GLY A 297 -6.39 -3.42 -18.01
C GLY A 297 -6.61 -2.06 -17.33
N ILE A 298 -6.85 -1.00 -18.12
CA ILE A 298 -6.98 0.39 -17.62
C ILE A 298 -8.05 0.50 -16.54
N ALA A 299 -9.18 -0.18 -16.72
CA ALA A 299 -10.27 -0.18 -15.75
C ALA A 299 -9.96 -1.02 -14.49
N ALA A 300 -8.93 -1.88 -14.54
CA ALA A 300 -8.54 -2.76 -13.45
C ALA A 300 -7.45 -2.16 -12.54
N TYR A 301 -6.56 -1.32 -13.08
CA TYR A 301 -5.41 -0.80 -12.33
C TYR A 301 -5.41 0.73 -12.20
N LYS A 302 -5.42 1.23 -10.95
CA LYS A 302 -5.40 2.68 -10.65
C LYS A 302 -4.11 3.39 -11.11
N SER A 303 -3.00 2.67 -11.24
CA SER A 303 -1.71 3.20 -11.70
C SER A 303 -1.75 3.76 -13.13
N TRP A 304 -2.78 3.45 -13.92
CA TRP A 304 -2.95 4.03 -15.25
C TRP A 304 -3.35 5.49 -15.23
N LEU A 305 -3.98 6.00 -14.17
CA LEU A 305 -4.54 7.36 -14.18
C LEU A 305 -3.49 8.43 -14.51
N PRO A 306 -2.33 8.52 -13.81
CA PRO A 306 -1.31 9.52 -14.16
C PRO A 306 -0.72 9.29 -15.55
N THR A 307 -0.64 8.05 -16.00
CA THR A 307 -0.20 7.69 -17.37
C THR A 307 -1.17 8.21 -18.43
N ILE A 308 -2.48 8.06 -18.25
CA ILE A 308 -3.48 8.56 -19.20
C ILE A 308 -3.52 10.09 -19.22
N GLU A 309 -3.32 10.74 -18.07
CA GLU A 309 -3.22 12.19 -17.98
C GLU A 309 -1.98 12.72 -18.71
N LEU A 310 -0.83 12.06 -18.53
CA LEU A 310 0.38 12.37 -19.28
C LEU A 310 0.17 12.16 -20.79
N ILE A 311 -0.41 11.03 -21.21
CA ILE A 311 -0.69 10.74 -22.62
C ILE A 311 -1.58 11.83 -23.24
N ARG A 312 -2.55 12.36 -22.47
CA ARG A 312 -3.36 13.52 -22.87
C ARG A 312 -2.54 14.80 -23.03
N GLU A 313 -1.60 15.04 -22.14
CA GLU A 313 -0.79 16.27 -22.14
C GLU A 313 0.25 16.31 -23.26
N ILE A 314 0.77 15.15 -23.66
CA ILE A 314 1.81 15.06 -24.70
C ILE A 314 1.22 14.95 -26.11
N GLU A 315 -0.09 14.69 -26.22
CA GLU A 315 -0.84 14.62 -27.48
C GLU A 315 -0.31 13.58 -28.49
N ILE A 316 0.40 12.57 -28.00
CA ILE A 316 0.96 11.49 -28.83
C ILE A 316 -0.11 10.41 -29.04
N PRO A 317 -0.29 9.89 -30.27
CA PRO A 317 -1.23 8.82 -30.53
C PRO A 317 -0.94 7.61 -29.63
N ALA A 318 -1.97 7.10 -28.93
CA ALA A 318 -1.84 5.92 -28.09
C ALA A 318 -2.80 4.82 -28.55
N ILE A 319 -2.44 3.55 -28.43
CA ILE A 319 -3.33 2.44 -28.80
C ILE A 319 -3.34 1.42 -27.67
N PHE A 320 -4.54 1.14 -27.19
CA PHE A 320 -4.76 0.17 -26.13
C PHE A 320 -5.42 -1.07 -26.71
N SER A 321 -5.04 -2.23 -26.20
CA SER A 321 -5.84 -3.45 -26.41
C SER A 321 -6.19 -4.12 -25.10
N ASP A 322 -7.22 -4.94 -25.10
CA ASP A 322 -7.66 -5.70 -23.94
C ASP A 322 -8.22 -7.09 -24.32
N TYR A 323 -8.47 -7.90 -23.30
CA TYR A 323 -8.81 -9.31 -23.46
C TYR A 323 -10.22 -9.54 -24.04
N CYS A 324 -11.14 -8.61 -23.79
CA CYS A 324 -12.53 -8.71 -24.23
C CYS A 324 -13.18 -7.35 -24.42
N GLU A 325 -14.37 -7.35 -25.03
CA GLU A 325 -15.06 -6.12 -25.42
C GLU A 325 -15.49 -5.28 -24.23
N GLU A 326 -15.89 -5.95 -23.15
CA GLU A 326 -16.24 -5.26 -21.92
C GLU A 326 -15.02 -4.55 -21.31
N ALA A 327 -13.85 -5.19 -21.31
CA ALA A 327 -12.63 -4.58 -20.78
C ALA A 327 -12.21 -3.35 -21.60
N CYS A 328 -12.24 -3.43 -22.93
CA CYS A 328 -12.01 -2.27 -23.81
C CYS A 328 -13.07 -1.18 -23.66
N HIS A 329 -14.34 -1.55 -23.48
CA HIS A 329 -15.42 -0.59 -23.25
C HIS A 329 -15.21 0.18 -21.95
N LEU A 330 -14.88 -0.52 -20.86
CA LEU A 330 -14.58 0.09 -19.58
C LEU A 330 -13.31 0.95 -19.66
N ALA A 331 -12.26 0.48 -20.34
CA ALA A 331 -11.06 1.26 -20.59
C ALA A 331 -11.36 2.56 -21.37
N ALA A 332 -12.15 2.48 -22.45
CA ALA A 332 -12.57 3.64 -23.23
C ALA A 332 -13.39 4.63 -22.40
N ASN A 333 -14.28 4.13 -21.54
CA ASN A 333 -15.02 4.98 -20.59
C ASN A 333 -14.06 5.65 -19.60
N CYS A 334 -13.11 4.92 -18.99
CA CYS A 334 -12.10 5.48 -18.09
C CYS A 334 -11.27 6.56 -18.78
N ILE A 335 -10.78 6.31 -19.99
CA ILE A 335 -10.03 7.29 -20.78
C ILE A 335 -10.91 8.51 -21.05
N SER A 336 -12.10 8.33 -21.63
CA SER A 336 -13.02 9.44 -21.95
C SER A 336 -13.37 10.27 -20.73
N SER A 337 -13.43 9.62 -19.57
CA SER A 337 -13.68 10.27 -18.28
C SER A 337 -12.51 11.17 -17.86
N VAL A 338 -11.27 10.72 -18.08
CA VAL A 338 -10.06 11.48 -17.75
C VAL A 338 -9.79 12.59 -18.78
N THR A 339 -10.07 12.33 -20.05
CA THR A 339 -9.73 13.23 -21.17
C THR A 339 -10.85 14.20 -21.51
N GLY A 340 -12.10 13.90 -21.15
CA GLY A 340 -13.27 14.68 -21.53
C GLY A 340 -13.69 14.51 -22.99
N THR A 341 -12.99 13.66 -23.75
CA THR A 341 -13.21 13.41 -25.19
C THR A 341 -13.43 11.92 -25.44
N PRO A 342 -14.46 11.54 -26.22
CA PRO A 342 -14.63 10.16 -26.64
C PRO A 342 -13.53 9.76 -27.64
N SER A 343 -13.19 8.47 -27.68
CA SER A 343 -12.24 7.90 -28.64
C SER A 343 -12.67 8.09 -30.11
N ARG A 344 -11.79 8.63 -30.97
CA ARG A 344 -12.03 8.77 -32.43
C ARG A 344 -12.20 7.43 -33.15
N ILE A 345 -11.55 6.38 -32.63
CA ILE A 345 -11.68 5.02 -33.13
C ILE A 345 -12.49 4.22 -32.10
N PRO A 346 -13.69 3.73 -32.47
CA PRO A 346 -14.48 2.90 -31.57
C PRO A 346 -13.74 1.59 -31.29
N VAL A 347 -14.10 0.95 -30.17
CA VAL A 347 -13.65 -0.41 -29.86
C VAL A 347 -13.93 -1.31 -31.07
N GLN A 348 -12.88 -1.93 -31.60
CA GLN A 348 -12.97 -2.79 -32.77
C GLN A 348 -12.10 -4.03 -32.60
N LEU A 349 -12.52 -5.11 -33.27
CA LEU A 349 -11.83 -6.40 -33.22
C LEU A 349 -10.43 -6.26 -33.80
N ASN A 350 -9.43 -6.72 -33.04
CA ASN A 350 -8.09 -6.92 -33.58
C ASN A 350 -8.11 -8.19 -34.44
N PRO A 351 -7.86 -8.10 -35.75
CA PRO A 351 -7.83 -9.27 -36.62
C PRO A 351 -6.69 -10.24 -36.26
N PHE A 352 -5.66 -9.77 -35.55
CA PHE A 352 -4.49 -10.56 -35.17
C PHE A 352 -4.47 -10.95 -33.69
N ARG A 353 -5.65 -11.05 -33.05
CA ARG A 353 -5.79 -11.54 -31.67
C ARG A 353 -5.26 -12.98 -31.52
N GLN A 354 -4.81 -13.32 -30.32
CA GLN A 354 -4.25 -14.64 -30.02
C GLN A 354 -5.34 -15.73 -30.08
N PRO A 355 -5.14 -16.85 -30.81
CA PRO A 355 -6.16 -17.92 -30.94
C PRO A 355 -6.26 -18.88 -29.74
N LEU A 356 -5.48 -18.67 -28.68
CA LEU A 356 -5.55 -19.45 -27.44
C LEU A 356 -6.39 -18.70 -26.41
N ALA A 357 -7.46 -19.33 -25.94
CA ALA A 357 -8.36 -18.70 -24.98
C ALA A 357 -7.64 -18.41 -23.65
N VAL A 358 -8.04 -17.33 -22.99
CA VAL A 358 -7.57 -16.98 -21.64
C VAL A 358 -8.33 -17.84 -20.62
N GLU A 359 -7.59 -18.51 -19.73
CA GLU A 359 -8.18 -19.31 -18.64
C GLU A 359 -8.71 -18.39 -17.51
N ASP A 360 -9.69 -18.87 -16.74
CA ASP A 360 -10.18 -18.23 -15.51
C ASP A 360 -10.76 -16.80 -15.61
N SER A 361 -11.43 -16.48 -16.72
CA SER A 361 -12.24 -15.26 -16.84
C SER A 361 -13.38 -15.21 -15.80
N ALA A 362 -13.65 -14.02 -15.26
CA ALA A 362 -14.77 -13.78 -14.35
C ALA A 362 -16.14 -13.78 -15.06
N LEU A 363 -16.16 -13.46 -16.36
CA LEU A 363 -17.34 -13.44 -17.23
C LEU A 363 -17.26 -14.55 -18.27
N LEU A 364 -18.40 -15.03 -18.78
CA LEU A 364 -18.43 -15.99 -19.89
C LEU A 364 -18.12 -15.36 -21.26
N LEU A 365 -17.66 -14.12 -21.30
CA LEU A 365 -17.27 -13.48 -22.55
C LEU A 365 -16.05 -14.19 -23.14
N PRO A 366 -15.94 -14.28 -24.48
CA PRO A 366 -14.72 -14.75 -25.12
C PRO A 366 -13.56 -13.80 -24.78
N CYS A 367 -12.49 -14.35 -24.21
CA CYS A 367 -11.30 -13.60 -23.82
C CYS A 367 -10.08 -14.15 -24.56
N TYR A 368 -9.35 -13.26 -25.24
CA TYR A 368 -8.15 -13.56 -26.02
C TYR A 368 -7.11 -12.48 -25.77
N SER A 369 -5.82 -12.80 -25.79
CA SER A 369 -4.80 -11.75 -25.73
C SER A 369 -4.88 -10.84 -26.97
N ASN A 370 -4.80 -9.53 -26.75
CA ASN A 370 -4.92 -8.46 -27.76
C ASN A 370 -6.21 -8.59 -28.58
N CYS A 371 -7.35 -8.88 -27.95
CA CYS A 371 -8.59 -9.17 -28.66
C CYS A 371 -9.18 -7.94 -29.35
N LEU A 372 -9.28 -6.83 -28.63
CA LEU A 372 -9.99 -5.64 -29.06
C LEU A 372 -9.11 -4.44 -28.81
N CYS A 373 -9.17 -3.45 -29.71
CA CYS A 373 -8.34 -2.26 -29.64
C CYS A 373 -9.19 -0.99 -29.60
N SER A 374 -8.70 0.01 -28.86
CA SER A 374 -9.24 1.38 -28.85
C SER A 374 -8.10 2.40 -29.00
N VAL A 375 -8.42 3.58 -29.54
CA VAL A 375 -7.47 4.67 -29.75
C VAL A 375 -8.05 5.95 -29.12
N PRO A 376 -7.38 6.59 -28.15
CA PRO A 376 -7.78 7.88 -27.61
C PRO A 376 -7.57 8.99 -28.65
N GLU A 377 -8.31 10.08 -28.53
CA GLU A 377 -8.12 11.29 -29.32
C GLU A 377 -7.73 12.47 -28.43
N PHE A 378 -6.70 13.20 -28.86
CA PHE A 378 -6.35 14.52 -28.37
C PHE A 378 -6.34 15.46 -29.58
N GLY A 379 -7.53 15.97 -29.93
CA GLY A 379 -7.65 17.12 -30.83
C GLY A 379 -7.67 18.40 -30.00
N ASP A 380 -7.53 19.57 -30.65
CA ASP A 380 -7.64 20.90 -30.04
C ASP A 380 -8.90 20.99 -29.16
N SER A 381 -8.72 20.65 -27.90
CA SER A 381 -9.77 20.64 -26.92
C SER A 381 -9.78 22.03 -26.31
N LEU A 382 -10.95 22.67 -26.38
CA LEU A 382 -11.25 23.71 -25.40
C LEU A 382 -11.07 23.03 -24.05
N LYS A 383 -10.01 23.41 -23.31
CA LYS A 383 -9.67 22.87 -21.98
C LYS A 383 -10.96 22.69 -21.19
N LEU A 384 -11.43 21.44 -21.09
CA LEU A 384 -12.59 21.14 -20.26
C LEU A 384 -12.14 21.41 -18.82
N PRO A 385 -12.86 22.21 -18.04
CA PRO A 385 -12.36 22.69 -16.76
C PRO A 385 -12.49 21.65 -15.63
N PHE A 386 -12.50 20.33 -15.91
CA PHE A 386 -12.75 19.29 -14.89
C PHE A 386 -12.09 17.95 -15.28
N ARG A 387 -11.57 17.17 -14.32
CA ARG A 387 -11.22 15.73 -14.49
C ARG A 387 -12.29 14.85 -13.81
N VAL A 388 -12.50 13.59 -14.24
CA VAL A 388 -13.61 12.76 -13.70
C VAL A 388 -13.55 12.39 -12.22
N ASN A 389 -12.37 12.40 -11.60
CA ASN A 389 -12.27 12.30 -10.14
C ASN A 389 -12.99 13.44 -9.42
N ASP A 390 -13.21 14.57 -10.10
CA ASP A 390 -13.84 15.77 -9.58
C ASP A 390 -15.38 15.75 -9.71
N VAL A 391 -15.95 14.74 -10.38
CA VAL A 391 -17.41 14.60 -10.62
C VAL A 391 -18.02 13.40 -9.89
N LEU A 392 -17.18 12.51 -9.32
CA LEU A 392 -17.61 11.31 -8.57
C LEU A 392 -18.64 11.56 -7.44
N PRO A 393 -18.63 12.70 -6.71
CA PRO A 393 -19.66 13.00 -5.70
C PRO A 393 -21.04 13.33 -6.29
N VAL A 394 -21.09 13.71 -7.57
CA VAL A 394 -22.32 14.11 -8.28
C VAL A 394 -22.88 12.96 -9.13
N LEU A 395 -22.09 11.89 -9.31
CA LEU A 395 -22.46 10.69 -10.06
C LEU A 395 -23.29 9.70 -9.20
N PRO A 396 -24.17 8.90 -9.84
CA PRO A 396 -24.96 7.88 -9.14
C PRO A 396 -24.09 6.92 -8.32
N ARG A 397 -24.54 6.55 -7.11
CA ARG A 397 -23.82 5.68 -6.15
C ARG A 397 -23.26 4.37 -6.73
N GLN A 398 -23.77 3.90 -7.87
CA GLN A 398 -23.32 2.68 -8.55
C GLN A 398 -21.92 2.82 -9.20
N ILE A 399 -21.48 4.04 -9.52
CA ILE A 399 -20.17 4.32 -10.14
C ILE A 399 -19.14 4.72 -9.07
N SER A 400 -19.57 5.51 -8.08
CA SER A 400 -18.67 6.03 -7.05
C SER A 400 -18.33 4.99 -5.97
N TRP A 401 -19.24 4.11 -5.57
CA TRP A 401 -19.02 3.23 -4.40
C TRP A 401 -17.92 2.15 -4.53
N PRO A 402 -17.76 1.45 -5.67
CA PRO A 402 -16.67 0.48 -5.87
C PRO A 402 -15.28 1.15 -6.02
N VAL A 403 -15.27 2.38 -6.55
CA VAL A 403 -14.10 3.22 -6.71
C VAL A 403 -13.68 3.86 -5.37
N MET A 404 -14.68 4.29 -4.56
CA MET A 404 -14.56 4.83 -3.19
C MET A 404 -14.11 3.80 -2.14
N ASN A 405 -14.44 2.52 -2.28
CA ASN A 405 -14.02 1.46 -1.35
C ASN A 405 -12.52 1.08 -1.44
N ASN A 406 -11.77 1.71 -2.35
CA ASN A 406 -10.33 1.55 -2.53
C ASN A 406 -9.58 2.89 -2.34
N PHE A 407 -10.21 3.91 -1.76
CA PHE A 407 -9.60 5.22 -1.47
C PHE A 407 -9.37 5.36 0.03
N GLY A 408 -8.10 5.51 0.42
CA GLY A 408 -7.66 5.78 1.79
C GLY A 408 -6.72 4.71 2.33
N LYS A 409 -5.49 5.11 2.67
CA LYS A 409 -4.73 4.51 3.77
C LYS A 409 -5.05 5.33 5.02
N ALA A 410 -5.03 4.74 6.21
CA ALA A 410 -5.20 5.50 7.47
C ALA A 410 -4.14 6.62 7.63
N VAL A 411 -3.00 6.40 6.99
CA VAL A 411 -1.86 7.30 6.81
C VAL A 411 -2.24 8.61 6.07
N ASP A 412 -3.27 8.58 5.21
CA ASP A 412 -3.70 9.70 4.37
C ASP A 412 -4.52 10.76 5.14
N LEU A 413 -4.78 10.54 6.45
CA LEU A 413 -5.44 11.49 7.37
C LEU A 413 -4.50 12.57 7.92
N LEU A 414 -3.19 12.46 7.67
CA LEU A 414 -2.18 13.17 8.46
C LEU A 414 -1.59 14.32 7.64
N PRO A 415 -1.61 15.58 8.16
CA PRO A 415 -1.04 16.72 7.47
C PRO A 415 0.48 16.59 7.31
N SER A 416 1.02 16.82 6.11
CA SER A 416 2.46 16.91 5.88
C SER A 416 2.95 18.34 6.14
N PHE A 417 4.03 18.51 6.89
CA PHE A 417 4.65 19.82 7.07
C PHE A 417 5.24 20.35 5.76
N VAL A 418 4.98 21.62 5.46
CA VAL A 418 5.41 22.29 4.23
C VAL A 418 6.53 23.28 4.52
N GLY A 419 6.41 24.03 5.61
CA GLY A 419 7.37 25.06 6.00
C GLY A 419 6.73 26.14 6.87
N THR A 420 7.52 27.15 7.22
CA THR A 420 7.10 28.21 8.14
C THR A 420 7.16 29.58 7.47
N ILE A 421 6.07 30.35 7.55
CA ILE A 421 5.98 31.70 6.99
C ILE A 421 6.13 32.76 8.07
N SER A 422 7.02 33.72 7.86
CA SER A 422 7.17 34.89 8.72
C SER A 422 7.37 36.15 7.87
N PRO A 423 7.10 37.36 8.40
CA PRO A 423 7.32 38.61 7.66
C PRO A 423 8.80 38.85 7.30
N ASN A 424 9.72 38.17 7.97
CA ASN A 424 11.17 38.34 7.81
C ASN A 424 11.80 37.26 6.91
N ASN A 425 11.16 36.10 6.73
CA ASN A 425 11.72 34.95 6.00
C ASN A 425 11.43 34.93 4.48
N GLY A 426 10.78 35.96 3.93
CA GLY A 426 10.40 35.97 2.52
C GLY A 426 9.27 35.00 2.20
N SER A 427 9.25 34.43 0.99
CA SER A 427 8.27 33.43 0.58
C SER A 427 8.81 32.01 0.64
N ILE A 428 7.94 31.05 0.99
CA ILE A 428 8.24 29.62 0.95
C ILE A 428 7.54 29.01 -0.28
N GLU A 429 8.21 28.08 -0.96
CA GLU A 429 7.68 27.40 -2.15
C GLU A 429 7.58 25.89 -1.95
N TRP A 430 6.51 25.28 -2.46
CA TRP A 430 6.32 23.82 -2.38
C TRP A 430 5.41 23.29 -3.48
N LYS A 431 5.34 21.96 -3.56
CA LYS A 431 4.41 21.24 -4.43
C LYS A 431 3.26 20.69 -3.60
N GLY A 432 2.05 21.17 -3.90
CA GLY A 432 0.80 20.74 -3.30
C GLY A 432 0.25 19.47 -3.94
N ALA A 433 -0.83 18.93 -3.38
CA ALA A 433 -1.55 17.82 -3.99
C ALA A 433 -2.32 18.28 -5.23
N CYS A 434 -2.84 19.51 -5.22
CA CYS A 434 -3.59 20.17 -6.28
C CYS A 434 -2.74 21.13 -7.14
N PHE A 435 -1.86 21.90 -6.50
CA PHE A 435 -1.10 22.98 -7.15
C PHE A 435 0.39 22.71 -7.09
N HIS A 436 1.09 22.75 -8.22
CA HIS A 436 2.50 22.34 -8.29
C HIS A 436 3.50 23.50 -8.14
N GLY A 437 3.03 24.75 -8.21
CA GLY A 437 3.82 25.95 -7.99
C GLY A 437 3.23 26.81 -6.87
N ASN A 438 3.25 26.31 -5.63
CA ASN A 438 2.74 27.07 -4.49
C ASN A 438 3.82 27.95 -3.90
N GLU A 439 3.42 29.15 -3.52
CA GLU A 439 4.26 30.13 -2.84
C GLU A 439 3.43 30.79 -1.72
N ALA A 440 3.92 30.82 -0.48
CA ALA A 440 3.28 31.56 0.60
C ALA A 440 4.21 32.57 1.24
N ARG A 441 3.66 33.73 1.60
CA ARG A 441 4.31 34.76 2.40
C ARG A 441 3.32 35.34 3.40
N MET A 442 3.82 36.03 4.42
CA MET A 442 2.99 36.60 5.46
C MET A 442 3.35 38.07 5.70
N GLU A 443 2.34 38.91 5.99
CA GLU A 443 2.52 40.27 6.49
C GLU A 443 1.70 40.48 7.77
N PHE A 444 2.20 41.29 8.70
CA PHE A 444 1.40 41.72 9.85
C PHE A 444 0.40 42.81 9.47
N THR A 445 -0.82 42.72 10.00
CA THR A 445 -1.84 43.76 9.87
C THR A 445 -1.86 44.65 11.11
N GLN A 446 -2.07 45.96 10.93
CA GLN A 446 -2.13 46.90 12.04
C GLN A 446 -3.49 46.87 12.74
N GLY A 447 -3.46 46.54 14.04
CA GLY A 447 -4.37 46.96 15.11
C GLY A 447 -5.87 46.66 14.95
N ASP A 448 -6.38 45.72 15.73
CA ASP A 448 -7.79 45.64 16.14
C ASP A 448 -8.04 46.51 17.39
N ASP A 449 -9.29 46.57 17.90
CA ASP A 449 -9.67 47.31 19.11
C ASP A 449 -8.90 46.88 20.39
N ARG A 450 -8.17 45.74 20.36
CA ARG A 450 -7.34 45.21 21.47
C ARG A 450 -5.85 45.50 21.32
N GLY A 451 -5.42 46.11 20.20
CA GLY A 451 -4.04 46.56 19.98
C GLY A 451 -3.03 45.44 19.68
N LEU A 452 -3.49 44.20 19.47
CA LEU A 452 -2.62 43.06 19.16
C LEU A 452 -2.33 42.96 17.66
N GLY A 453 -3.23 43.47 16.81
CA GLY A 453 -3.12 43.33 15.35
C GLY A 453 -3.28 41.87 14.91
N GLY A 454 -3.01 41.59 13.63
CA GLY A 454 -3.22 40.28 13.04
C GLY A 454 -2.16 39.94 12.00
N GLY A 455 -2.47 38.99 11.14
CA GLY A 455 -1.58 38.58 10.04
C GLY A 455 -2.35 38.22 8.78
N THR A 456 -1.88 38.69 7.63
CA THR A 456 -2.38 38.27 6.32
C THR A 456 -1.38 37.32 5.69
N ILE A 457 -1.81 36.08 5.46
CA ILE A 457 -1.07 35.09 4.70
C ILE A 457 -1.47 35.25 3.23
N TYR A 458 -0.51 35.55 2.37
CA TYR A 458 -0.68 35.56 0.93
C TYR A 458 -0.20 34.22 0.40
N LEU A 459 -1.14 33.39 -0.07
CA LEU A 459 -0.86 32.11 -0.67
C LEU A 459 -1.12 32.19 -2.17
N LYS A 460 -0.06 32.17 -2.96
CA LYS A 460 -0.12 32.04 -4.40
C LYS A 460 -0.09 30.58 -4.77
N THR A 461 -1.18 30.11 -5.35
CA THR A 461 -1.30 28.76 -5.89
C THR A 461 -1.13 28.82 -7.41
N ALA A 462 -0.08 28.19 -7.95
CA ALA A 462 0.19 28.13 -9.39
C ALA A 462 0.23 26.68 -9.89
N GLU A 463 0.07 26.49 -11.20
CA GLU A 463 0.18 25.18 -11.84
C GLU A 463 -0.78 24.14 -11.24
N ALA A 464 -2.06 24.53 -11.13
CA ALA A 464 -3.12 23.60 -10.75
C ALA A 464 -3.20 22.43 -11.73
N HIS A 465 -3.08 21.19 -11.25
CA HIS A 465 -3.19 20.02 -12.12
C HIS A 465 -4.66 19.73 -12.50
N SER A 466 -5.63 20.32 -11.79
CA SER A 466 -7.07 20.35 -12.12
C SER A 466 -7.73 21.66 -11.64
N TYR A 467 -8.82 22.08 -12.29
CA TYR A 467 -9.63 23.26 -11.91
C TYR A 467 -10.58 23.02 -10.73
N THR A 468 -10.69 21.77 -10.28
CA THR A 468 -11.56 21.32 -9.18
C THR A 468 -10.83 20.49 -8.14
N CYS A 469 -9.51 20.31 -8.30
CA CYS A 469 -8.70 19.80 -7.20
C CYS A 469 -8.67 20.84 -6.07
N MET A 470 -8.40 20.35 -4.87
CA MET A 470 -8.44 21.19 -3.69
C MET A 470 -7.31 20.80 -2.76
N ASP A 471 -6.41 21.74 -2.50
CA ASP A 471 -5.48 21.62 -1.39
C ASP A 471 -6.17 22.14 -0.13
N LEU A 472 -6.11 21.35 0.93
CA LEU A 472 -6.49 21.77 2.27
C LEU A 472 -5.20 22.08 3.02
N TYR A 473 -5.04 23.33 3.42
CA TYR A 473 -3.93 23.78 4.23
C TYR A 473 -4.37 23.96 5.67
N VAL A 474 -3.51 23.53 6.57
CA VAL A 474 -3.62 23.78 8.00
C VAL A 474 -2.52 24.78 8.35
N PHE A 475 -2.93 25.93 8.85
CA PHE A 475 -2.04 26.98 9.37
C PHE A 475 -2.04 26.86 10.89
N ALA A 476 -0.89 26.49 11.45
CA ALA A 476 -0.76 26.26 12.88
C ALA A 476 0.26 27.20 13.51
N THR A 477 -0.12 27.75 14.66
CA THR A 477 0.80 28.25 15.68
C THR A 477 0.57 27.39 16.94
N PRO A 478 1.46 27.46 17.94
CA PRO A 478 1.20 26.84 19.23
C PRO A 478 -0.10 27.32 19.91
N TYR A 479 -0.63 28.47 19.46
CA TYR A 479 -1.82 29.10 19.99
C TYR A 479 -3.07 28.77 19.17
N ARG A 480 -2.99 28.52 17.86
CA ARG A 480 -4.18 28.20 17.06
C ARG A 480 -3.88 27.28 15.89
N ILE A 481 -4.85 26.43 15.55
CA ILE A 481 -4.99 25.86 14.21
C ILE A 481 -6.12 26.58 13.51
N SER A 482 -5.80 27.08 12.34
CA SER A 482 -6.76 27.45 11.33
C SER A 482 -6.56 26.57 10.11
N TRP A 483 -7.58 26.44 9.29
CA TRP A 483 -7.46 25.78 8.01
C TRP A 483 -8.11 26.64 6.95
N ASP A 484 -7.67 26.45 5.72
CA ASP A 484 -8.35 26.98 4.56
C ASP A 484 -8.11 26.05 3.39
N TYR A 485 -8.99 26.14 2.39
CA TYR A 485 -8.92 25.31 1.22
C TYR A 485 -8.89 26.15 -0.04
N TYR A 486 -8.06 25.73 -0.99
CA TYR A 486 -7.88 26.46 -2.23
C TYR A 486 -8.13 25.53 -3.41
N PHE A 487 -8.90 26.04 -4.37
CA PHE A 487 -9.36 25.31 -5.55
C PHE A 487 -9.18 26.12 -6.85
N ILE A 488 -8.62 27.33 -6.78
CA ILE A 488 -8.36 28.20 -7.93
C ILE A 488 -6.89 28.60 -7.90
N SER A 489 -6.19 28.49 -9.03
CA SER A 489 -4.82 28.99 -9.18
C SER A 489 -4.81 30.52 -9.25
N ARG A 490 -4.54 31.14 -8.10
CA ARG A 490 -4.37 32.60 -7.95
C ARG A 490 -3.65 32.91 -6.64
N GLU A 491 -3.38 34.19 -6.42
CA GLU A 491 -3.05 34.70 -5.10
C GLU A 491 -4.32 34.74 -4.24
N HIS A 492 -4.27 34.06 -3.10
CA HIS A 492 -5.29 34.05 -2.07
C HIS A 492 -4.76 34.75 -0.84
N THR A 493 -5.68 35.29 -0.05
CA THR A 493 -5.36 35.91 1.23
C THR A 493 -6.16 35.23 2.31
N PHE A 494 -5.44 34.70 3.30
CA PHE A 494 -6.03 34.20 4.53
C PHE A 494 -5.71 35.18 5.66
N ALA A 495 -6.74 35.77 6.23
CA ALA A 495 -6.61 36.78 7.28
C ALA A 495 -6.78 36.14 8.65
N LEU A 496 -5.78 36.35 9.50
CA LEU A 496 -5.86 36.16 10.94
C LEU A 496 -6.21 37.53 11.54
N ASP A 497 -7.51 37.75 11.79
CA ASP A 497 -8.07 39.07 12.12
C ASP A 497 -7.44 39.70 13.38
N SER A 498 -7.14 38.88 14.38
CA SER A 498 -6.47 39.31 15.61
C SER A 498 -5.70 38.15 16.23
N TRP A 499 -4.48 38.42 16.72
CA TRP A 499 -3.75 37.49 17.59
C TRP A 499 -4.52 37.31 18.89
N GLU A 500 -4.58 36.08 19.39
CA GLU A 500 -5.43 35.75 20.54
C GLU A 500 -4.82 36.32 21.81
N GLU A 501 -3.49 36.36 21.87
CA GLU A 501 -2.72 36.84 23.01
C GLU A 501 -1.42 37.53 22.55
N PRO A 502 -0.83 38.43 23.37
CA PRO A 502 0.46 39.06 23.07
C PRO A 502 1.60 38.06 22.81
N ALA A 503 1.55 36.89 23.45
CA ALA A 503 2.56 35.86 23.30
C ALA A 503 2.52 35.18 21.92
N GLU A 504 1.34 35.01 21.32
CA GLU A 504 1.20 34.53 19.95
C GLU A 504 1.83 35.50 18.94
N LEU A 505 1.61 36.81 19.13
CA LEU A 505 2.24 37.83 18.30
C LEU A 505 3.76 37.77 18.38
N GLU A 506 4.32 37.57 19.57
CA GLU A 506 5.77 37.49 19.76
C GLU A 506 6.35 36.18 19.18
N TYR A 507 5.64 35.05 19.34
CA TYR A 507 5.98 33.79 18.67
C TYR A 507 6.09 33.96 17.16
N VAL A 508 5.06 34.55 16.54
CA VAL A 508 4.99 34.64 15.08
C VAL A 508 6.04 35.62 14.52
N LYS A 509 6.50 36.60 15.31
CA LYS A 509 7.64 37.45 14.92
C LYS A 509 8.95 36.66 14.86
N GLN A 510 9.16 35.74 15.80
CA GLN A 510 10.41 35.01 15.96
C GLN A 510 10.44 33.76 15.09
N HIS A 511 9.34 32.99 15.10
CA HIS A 511 9.24 31.65 14.52
C HIS A 511 8.38 31.61 13.26
N GLY A 512 7.36 32.46 13.16
CA GLY A 512 6.38 32.44 12.06
C GLY A 512 5.21 31.47 12.27
N VAL A 513 4.41 31.27 11.23
CA VAL A 513 3.25 30.36 11.22
C VAL A 513 3.61 29.10 10.44
N SER A 514 3.36 27.93 11.03
CA SER A 514 3.61 26.64 10.37
C SER A 514 2.50 26.34 9.37
N VAL A 515 2.89 25.95 8.15
CA VAL A 515 1.98 25.58 7.07
C VAL A 515 2.06 24.06 6.89
N PHE A 516 0.92 23.40 6.93
CA PHE A 516 0.77 21.98 6.64
C PHE A 516 -0.17 21.79 5.47
N LEU A 517 0.11 20.79 4.65
CA LEU A 517 -0.73 20.37 3.54
C LEU A 517 -1.36 19.02 3.85
N MET A 518 -2.65 18.87 3.60
CA MET A 518 -3.29 17.55 3.62
C MET A 518 -3.01 16.84 2.29
N PRO A 519 -2.20 15.76 2.26
CA PRO A 519 -1.72 15.16 1.01
C PRO A 519 -2.85 14.60 0.12
N SER A 520 -3.99 14.28 0.74
CA SER A 520 -5.15 13.68 0.07
C SER A 520 -6.35 14.63 -0.09
N GLY A 521 -6.22 15.90 0.29
CA GLY A 521 -7.31 16.88 0.30
C GLY A 521 -8.48 16.50 1.25
N MET A 522 -9.55 17.29 1.26
CA MET A 522 -10.71 17.09 2.17
C MET A 522 -11.44 15.76 1.93
N LEU A 523 -11.55 15.32 0.67
CA LEU A 523 -12.29 14.12 0.32
C LEU A 523 -11.54 12.84 0.72
N GLY A 524 -10.22 12.79 0.53
CA GLY A 524 -9.37 11.70 1.01
C GLY A 524 -9.35 11.64 2.55
N THR A 525 -9.30 12.80 3.21
CA THR A 525 -9.41 12.89 4.68
C THR A 525 -10.76 12.35 5.20
N LEU A 526 -11.87 12.70 4.55
CA LEU A 526 -13.21 12.19 4.94
C LEU A 526 -13.38 10.68 4.68
N LEU A 527 -12.73 10.14 3.65
CA LEU A 527 -12.76 8.72 3.29
C LEU A 527 -11.86 7.87 4.19
N SER A 528 -10.67 8.36 4.57
CA SER A 528 -9.80 7.64 5.51
C SER A 528 -10.38 7.59 6.94
N LEU A 529 -11.28 8.51 7.32
CA LEU A 529 -12.09 8.37 8.54
C LEU A 529 -13.01 7.13 8.50
N VAL A 530 -13.38 6.63 7.31
CA VAL A 530 -14.17 5.40 7.15
C VAL A 530 -13.36 4.15 7.52
N ASP A 531 -12.03 4.17 7.48
CA ASP A 531 -11.17 3.06 7.91
C ASP A 531 -10.83 3.09 9.41
N VAL A 532 -10.75 4.30 9.99
CA VAL A 532 -10.39 4.49 11.41
C VAL A 532 -11.60 4.45 12.34
N LEU A 533 -12.71 5.10 11.99
CA LEU A 533 -13.92 5.13 12.84
C LEU A 533 -14.48 3.73 13.17
N PRO A 534 -14.46 2.73 12.26
CA PRO A 534 -14.85 1.37 12.59
C PRO A 534 -14.01 0.68 13.66
N LEU A 535 -12.74 1.05 13.84
CA LEU A 535 -11.83 0.41 14.81
C LEU A 535 -12.39 0.49 16.23
N PHE A 536 -13.02 1.62 16.56
CA PHE A 536 -13.60 1.87 17.88
C PHE A 536 -14.98 1.24 18.08
N ALA A 537 -15.58 0.66 17.04
CA ALA A 537 -16.92 0.08 17.13
C ALA A 537 -16.92 -1.25 17.89
N ASN A 538 -17.75 -1.36 18.93
CA ASN A 538 -17.95 -2.61 19.68
C ASN A 538 -18.85 -3.61 18.92
N THR A 539 -18.52 -3.92 17.67
CA THR A 539 -19.29 -4.82 16.80
C THR A 539 -18.38 -5.84 16.14
N LYS A 540 -18.97 -6.89 15.54
CA LYS A 540 -18.22 -7.84 14.70
C LYS A 540 -17.56 -7.15 13.50
N TYR A 541 -18.16 -6.06 13.01
CA TYR A 541 -17.58 -5.24 11.96
C TYR A 541 -16.32 -4.54 12.45
N GLY A 542 -16.39 -3.85 13.60
CA GLY A 542 -15.21 -3.21 14.20
C GLY A 542 -14.10 -4.21 14.54
N GLN A 543 -14.46 -5.39 15.07
CA GLN A 543 -13.50 -6.47 15.30
C GLN A 543 -12.77 -6.91 14.02
N ASN A 544 -13.50 -7.10 12.92
CA ASN A 544 -12.90 -7.45 11.64
C ASN A 544 -12.05 -6.30 11.07
N ALA A 545 -12.46 -5.04 11.30
CA ALA A 545 -11.70 -3.86 10.90
C ALA A 545 -10.35 -3.80 11.64
N ASN A 546 -10.32 -4.02 12.96
CA ASN A 546 -9.08 -4.10 13.73
C ASN A 546 -8.15 -5.20 13.22
N LEU A 547 -8.69 -6.42 12.98
CA LEU A 547 -7.88 -7.53 12.44
C LEU A 547 -7.32 -7.23 11.03
N ALA A 548 -8.14 -6.64 10.15
CA ALA A 548 -7.70 -6.25 8.82
C ALA A 548 -6.64 -5.14 8.88
N PHE A 549 -6.82 -4.17 9.78
CA PHE A 549 -5.86 -3.09 10.01
C PHE A 549 -4.50 -3.64 10.45
N LEU A 550 -4.46 -4.45 11.50
CA LEU A 550 -3.24 -5.05 12.03
C LEU A 550 -2.56 -5.96 10.98
N LYS A 551 -3.34 -6.73 10.21
CA LYS A 551 -2.79 -7.56 9.13
C LYS A 551 -2.18 -6.74 8.00
N ASN A 552 -2.84 -5.66 7.58
CA ASN A 552 -2.40 -4.86 6.44
C ASN A 552 -1.19 -3.97 6.80
N HIS A 553 -1.10 -3.47 8.04
CA HIS A 553 -0.08 -2.51 8.44
C HIS A 553 1.08 -3.11 9.25
N MET A 554 0.88 -4.27 9.89
CA MET A 554 1.90 -4.93 10.72
C MET A 554 2.20 -6.38 10.29
N GLY A 555 1.43 -6.95 9.35
CA GLY A 555 1.52 -8.37 9.02
C GLY A 555 0.98 -9.31 10.12
N ALA A 556 0.37 -8.78 11.18
CA ALA A 556 -0.14 -9.57 12.30
C ALA A 556 -1.35 -10.43 11.86
N THR A 557 -1.29 -11.73 12.07
CA THR A 557 -2.29 -12.66 11.50
C THR A 557 -3.48 -12.90 12.42
N PHE A 558 -3.25 -12.96 13.74
CA PHE A 558 -4.26 -13.27 14.78
C PHE A 558 -5.17 -14.43 14.35
N GLU A 559 -4.58 -15.57 14.00
CA GLU A 559 -5.33 -16.74 13.55
C GLU A 559 -6.28 -17.27 14.63
N THR A 560 -7.42 -17.86 14.23
CA THR A 560 -8.37 -18.41 15.20
C THR A 560 -7.88 -19.74 15.75
N ARG A 561 -7.80 -19.85 17.08
CA ARG A 561 -7.38 -21.09 17.77
C ARG A 561 -8.55 -22.06 18.01
N PRO A 562 -8.31 -23.38 18.11
CA PRO A 562 -9.35 -24.35 18.44
C PRO A 562 -9.94 -24.10 19.84
N LYS A 563 -11.18 -24.53 20.07
CA LYS A 563 -11.82 -24.45 21.39
C LYS A 563 -11.26 -25.54 22.31
N PRO A 564 -11.21 -25.31 23.64
CA PRO A 564 -11.74 -24.15 24.37
C PRO A 564 -10.83 -22.92 24.31
N TRP A 565 -11.43 -21.72 24.28
CA TRP A 565 -10.71 -20.44 24.28
C TRP A 565 -10.35 -19.93 25.69
N ARG A 566 -10.42 -20.82 26.68
CA ARG A 566 -10.17 -20.54 28.09
C ARG A 566 -9.43 -21.73 28.68
N ALA A 567 -8.34 -21.45 29.39
CA ALA A 567 -7.63 -22.42 30.20
C ALA A 567 -8.28 -22.56 31.59
N THR A 568 -8.22 -23.76 32.17
CA THR A 568 -8.52 -24.00 33.58
C THR A 568 -7.23 -23.89 34.37
N ILE A 569 -6.99 -22.70 34.91
CA ILE A 569 -5.75 -22.33 35.59
C ILE A 569 -5.82 -22.81 37.04
N ASP A 570 -4.75 -23.43 37.52
CA ASP A 570 -4.52 -23.65 38.95
C ASP A 570 -3.70 -22.47 39.50
N PRO A 571 -4.26 -21.62 40.39
CA PRO A 571 -3.52 -20.50 40.99
C PRO A 571 -2.26 -20.91 41.75
N ASN A 572 -2.13 -22.19 42.16
CA ASN A 572 -0.92 -22.68 42.81
C ASN A 572 0.28 -22.70 41.86
N ASP A 573 0.05 -22.93 40.57
CA ASP A 573 1.10 -22.99 39.54
C ASP A 573 1.53 -21.61 39.03
N VAL A 574 0.81 -20.56 39.40
CA VAL A 574 1.15 -19.15 39.09
C VAL A 574 2.05 -18.60 40.19
N HIS A 575 3.08 -17.84 39.81
CA HIS A 575 4.08 -17.34 40.74
C HIS A 575 4.16 -15.81 40.73
N SER A 576 4.70 -15.24 41.81
CA SER A 576 5.03 -13.81 41.85
C SER A 576 5.98 -13.46 40.70
N GLY A 577 5.65 -12.37 40.01
CA GLY A 577 6.40 -11.87 38.87
C GLY A 577 6.00 -12.49 37.53
N ASP A 578 5.12 -13.49 37.47
CA ASP A 578 4.62 -13.99 36.18
C ASP A 578 3.85 -12.87 35.44
N PHE A 579 4.23 -12.61 34.19
CA PHE A 579 3.76 -11.47 33.39
C PHE A 579 2.52 -11.85 32.59
N LEU A 580 1.56 -10.92 32.48
CA LEU A 580 0.34 -11.09 31.69
C LEU A 580 0.36 -10.07 30.53
N ALA A 581 0.44 -10.58 29.30
CA ALA A 581 0.26 -9.78 28.09
C ALA A 581 -1.19 -9.86 27.63
N VAL A 582 -1.86 -8.72 27.48
CA VAL A 582 -3.26 -8.59 27.12
C VAL A 582 -3.39 -7.86 25.79
N SER A 583 -4.24 -8.39 24.89
CA SER A 583 -4.51 -7.80 23.59
C SER A 583 -6.01 -7.79 23.33
N LYS A 584 -6.64 -6.62 23.35
CA LYS A 584 -8.05 -6.38 23.01
C LYS A 584 -8.15 -6.04 21.51
N ILE A 585 -9.24 -6.46 20.87
CA ILE A 585 -9.42 -6.34 19.39
C ILE A 585 -10.79 -5.74 19.03
N ARG A 586 -11.61 -5.37 20.02
CA ARG A 586 -12.97 -4.89 19.79
C ARG A 586 -13.34 -3.74 20.72
N GLY A 587 -14.20 -2.83 20.25
CA GLY A 587 -14.70 -1.71 21.05
C GLY A 587 -13.70 -0.57 21.19
N ARG A 588 -14.03 0.42 22.03
CA ARG A 588 -13.21 1.62 22.25
C ARG A 588 -11.75 1.26 22.55
N TRP A 589 -11.54 0.39 23.54
CA TRP A 589 -10.22 -0.08 23.95
C TRP A 589 -9.52 -0.91 22.87
N GLY A 590 -10.24 -1.77 22.14
CA GLY A 590 -9.65 -2.50 21.01
C GLY A 590 -9.18 -1.60 19.87
N GLY A 591 -9.86 -0.48 19.62
CA GLY A 591 -9.44 0.52 18.65
C GLY A 591 -8.18 1.27 19.09
N PHE A 592 -8.14 1.73 20.34
CA PHE A 592 -6.95 2.37 20.92
C PHE A 592 -5.74 1.44 20.90
N GLU A 593 -5.89 0.22 21.41
CA GLU A 593 -4.79 -0.75 21.38
C GLU A 593 -4.36 -1.10 19.96
N THR A 594 -5.25 -1.07 18.96
CA THR A 594 -4.87 -1.34 17.56
C THR A 594 -3.96 -0.26 17.01
N LEU A 595 -4.20 1.00 17.36
CA LEU A 595 -3.31 2.10 16.99
C LEU A 595 -2.00 2.06 17.79
N GLU A 596 -2.06 1.75 19.09
CA GLU A 596 -0.88 1.55 19.93
C GLU A 596 0.04 0.44 19.40
N LYS A 597 -0.53 -0.73 19.06
CA LYS A 597 0.19 -1.85 18.44
C LYS A 597 0.88 -1.41 17.15
N TRP A 598 0.19 -0.60 16.34
CA TRP A 598 0.75 -0.11 15.08
C TRP A 598 1.93 0.85 15.29
N VAL A 599 1.88 1.74 16.27
CA VAL A 599 2.99 2.69 16.50
C VAL A 599 4.16 2.10 17.28
N THR A 600 3.92 1.10 18.13
CA THR A 600 4.97 0.45 18.96
C THR A 600 5.52 -0.86 18.39
N GLY A 601 4.82 -1.44 17.41
CA GLY A 601 5.10 -2.80 16.94
C GLY A 601 4.71 -3.89 17.93
N ALA A 602 4.08 -3.55 19.07
CA ALA A 602 3.61 -4.53 20.03
C ALA A 602 2.42 -5.33 19.48
N PHE A 603 2.29 -6.60 19.86
CA PHE A 603 1.12 -7.44 19.51
C PHE A 603 0.13 -7.55 20.69
N ALA A 604 0.50 -6.94 21.82
CA ALA A 604 -0.32 -6.73 23.02
C ALA A 604 -0.45 -5.21 23.24
N GLY A 605 -1.56 -4.78 23.86
CA GLY A 605 -1.84 -3.36 24.15
C GLY A 605 -2.09 -3.08 25.63
N HIS A 606 -1.97 -4.08 26.49
CA HIS A 606 -2.01 -3.88 27.95
C HIS A 606 -1.24 -4.99 28.66
N THR A 607 -0.76 -4.70 29.88
CA THR A 607 0.03 -5.65 30.67
C THR A 607 -0.37 -5.65 32.14
N ALA A 608 -0.24 -6.80 32.79
CA ALA A 608 -0.44 -6.96 34.22
C ALA A 608 0.58 -7.95 34.80
N VAL A 609 0.71 -8.03 36.13
CA VAL A 609 1.65 -8.93 36.81
C VAL A 609 0.98 -9.69 37.94
N CYS A 610 1.30 -10.99 38.05
CA CYS A 610 0.83 -11.85 39.13
C CYS A 610 1.71 -11.68 40.38
N MET A 611 1.09 -11.66 41.56
CA MET A 611 1.79 -11.57 42.85
C MET A 611 1.17 -12.50 43.88
N LYS A 612 2.00 -13.16 44.70
CA LYS A 612 1.54 -13.93 45.87
C LYS A 612 1.86 -13.20 47.17
N ASP A 613 0.83 -13.07 48.01
CA ASP A 613 1.00 -12.53 49.36
C ASP A 613 1.67 -13.54 50.31
N GLU A 614 1.91 -13.14 51.56
CA GLU A 614 2.55 -13.98 52.58
C GLU A 614 1.74 -15.24 52.93
N PHE A 615 0.43 -15.26 52.62
CA PHE A 615 -0.47 -16.39 52.83
C PHE A 615 -0.59 -17.28 51.59
N GLY A 616 0.06 -16.91 50.48
CA GLY A 616 0.02 -17.62 49.21
C GLY A 616 -1.21 -17.30 48.34
N ASN A 617 -2.03 -16.31 48.70
CA ASN A 617 -3.14 -15.89 47.85
C ASN A 617 -2.61 -15.15 46.63
N LEU A 618 -3.29 -15.33 45.49
CA LEU A 618 -2.89 -14.76 44.21
C LEU A 618 -3.60 -13.42 43.97
N TRP A 619 -2.80 -12.42 43.61
CA TRP A 619 -3.19 -11.04 43.31
C TRP A 619 -2.68 -10.66 41.92
N VAL A 620 -3.32 -9.67 41.32
CA VAL A 620 -2.90 -9.06 40.05
C VAL A 620 -2.67 -7.58 40.27
N GLY A 621 -1.48 -7.11 39.92
CA GLY A 621 -1.16 -5.70 39.83
C GLY A 621 -1.23 -5.23 38.37
N GLU A 622 -1.90 -4.11 38.13
CA GLU A 622 -1.92 -3.46 36.81
C GLU A 622 -2.03 -1.94 36.95
N SER A 623 -1.47 -1.22 35.97
CA SER A 623 -1.68 0.22 35.80
C SER A 623 -2.59 0.44 34.61
N GLY A 624 -3.67 1.21 34.77
CA GLY A 624 -4.66 1.47 33.71
C GLY A 624 -6.06 0.93 34.04
N HIS A 625 -6.35 0.69 35.31
CA HIS A 625 -7.65 0.20 35.76
C HIS A 625 -8.62 1.37 35.99
N GLU A 626 -9.78 1.33 35.35
CA GLU A 626 -10.80 2.37 35.46
C GLU A 626 -11.55 2.26 36.81
N ASN A 627 -11.47 3.29 37.64
CA ASN A 627 -12.19 3.36 38.91
C ASN A 627 -13.66 3.77 38.74
N GLU A 628 -14.43 3.83 39.83
CA GLU A 628 -15.86 4.22 39.79
C GLU A 628 -16.13 5.63 39.23
N LYS A 629 -15.12 6.50 39.19
CA LYS A 629 -15.20 7.86 38.64
C LYS A 629 -14.79 7.93 37.17
N GLY A 630 -14.36 6.82 36.57
CA GLY A 630 -13.84 6.77 35.20
C GLY A 630 -12.37 7.19 35.07
N GLU A 631 -11.62 7.25 36.17
CA GLU A 631 -10.20 7.59 36.17
C GLU A 631 -9.36 6.30 36.10
N GLU A 632 -8.32 6.30 35.27
CA GLU A 632 -7.37 5.19 35.21
C GLU A 632 -6.32 5.28 36.31
N ILE A 633 -6.26 4.24 37.14
CA ILE A 633 -5.38 4.15 38.30
C ILE A 633 -4.58 2.84 38.31
N ILE A 634 -3.56 2.81 39.17
CA ILE A 634 -2.82 1.60 39.50
C ILE A 634 -3.57 0.85 40.60
N VAL A 635 -3.79 -0.45 40.39
CA VAL A 635 -4.50 -1.30 41.35
C VAL A 635 -3.75 -2.59 41.62
N VAL A 636 -3.98 -3.13 42.82
CA VAL A 636 -3.61 -4.49 43.18
C VAL A 636 -4.87 -5.17 43.70
N ILE A 637 -5.44 -6.08 42.91
CA ILE A 637 -6.72 -6.73 43.22
C ILE A 637 -6.59 -8.26 43.25
N PRO A 638 -7.48 -8.98 43.96
CA PRO A 638 -7.46 -10.43 43.99
C PRO A 638 -7.60 -11.04 42.59
N TRP A 639 -6.90 -12.15 42.33
CA TRP A 639 -6.92 -12.83 41.02
C TRP A 639 -8.32 -13.20 40.56
N ASN A 640 -9.18 -13.69 41.47
CA ASN A 640 -10.56 -14.07 41.13
C ASN A 640 -11.38 -12.88 40.65
N GLU A 641 -11.17 -11.70 41.24
CA GLU A 641 -11.83 -10.47 40.83
C GLU A 641 -11.33 -10.01 39.45
N TRP A 642 -10.01 -9.93 39.26
CA TRP A 642 -9.41 -9.58 37.98
C TRP A 642 -9.83 -10.55 36.86
N TRP A 643 -9.83 -11.85 37.15
CA TRP A 643 -10.21 -12.89 36.20
C TRP A 643 -11.70 -12.81 35.83
N ASP A 644 -12.58 -12.50 36.79
CA ASP A 644 -14.00 -12.28 36.51
C ASP A 644 -14.24 -11.04 35.65
N LEU A 645 -13.45 -9.98 35.83
CA LEU A 645 -13.47 -8.79 34.97
C LEU A 645 -13.01 -9.13 33.54
N ALA A 646 -11.88 -9.83 33.40
CA ALA A 646 -11.35 -10.25 32.10
C ALA A 646 -12.34 -11.14 31.32
N LEU A 647 -13.14 -11.98 32.01
CA LEU A 647 -14.15 -12.82 31.38
C LEU A 647 -15.41 -12.06 30.96
N LYS A 648 -15.72 -10.92 31.61
CA LYS A 648 -16.87 -10.05 31.29
C LYS A 648 -16.51 -8.94 30.29
N ASP A 649 -15.23 -8.76 29.99
CA ASP A 649 -14.75 -7.74 29.07
C ASP A 649 -15.28 -7.98 27.64
N GLU A 650 -16.13 -7.05 27.18
CA GLU A 650 -16.75 -7.11 25.86
C GLU A 650 -15.78 -6.76 24.70
N SER A 651 -14.57 -6.27 25.02
CA SER A 651 -13.54 -5.91 24.05
C SER A 651 -12.83 -7.13 23.41
N ASN A 652 -13.24 -8.35 23.80
CA ASN A 652 -12.66 -9.61 23.34
C ASN A 652 -11.13 -9.66 23.60
N PRO A 653 -10.72 -9.83 24.86
CA PRO A 653 -9.31 -9.89 25.24
C PRO A 653 -8.66 -11.24 24.92
N GLN A 654 -7.41 -11.17 24.48
CA GLN A 654 -6.48 -12.28 24.29
C GLN A 654 -5.42 -12.15 25.38
N ILE A 655 -5.24 -13.17 26.22
CA ILE A 655 -4.36 -13.08 27.39
C ILE A 655 -3.33 -14.20 27.35
N ALA A 656 -2.06 -13.82 27.40
CA ALA A 656 -0.92 -14.72 27.53
C ALA A 656 -0.22 -14.50 28.88
N LEU A 657 0.02 -15.59 29.60
CA LEU A 657 0.83 -15.64 30.81
C LEU A 657 2.25 -16.10 30.42
N LEU A 658 3.24 -15.29 30.80
CA LEU A 658 4.67 -15.48 30.56
C LEU A 658 5.35 -15.77 31.92
N PRO A 659 5.64 -17.03 32.27
CA PRO A 659 6.28 -17.36 33.53
C PRO A 659 7.72 -16.85 33.57
N LEU A 660 8.20 -16.38 34.72
CA LEU A 660 9.62 -16.07 34.90
C LEU A 660 10.48 -17.33 34.85
N HIS A 661 11.68 -17.22 34.26
CA HIS A 661 12.66 -18.32 34.28
C HIS A 661 13.06 -18.65 35.74
N PRO A 662 13.25 -19.93 36.10
CA PRO A 662 13.55 -20.33 37.49
C PRO A 662 14.77 -19.64 38.11
N GLU A 663 15.81 -19.35 37.32
CA GLU A 663 17.00 -18.64 37.80
C GLU A 663 16.75 -17.16 38.09
N ILE A 664 15.84 -16.53 37.34
CA ILE A 664 15.40 -15.16 37.58
C ILE A 664 14.47 -15.12 38.80
N ARG A 665 13.54 -16.08 38.86
CA ARG A 665 12.64 -16.25 40.01
C ARG A 665 13.40 -16.48 41.32
N ALA A 666 14.54 -17.16 41.29
CA ALA A 666 15.39 -17.34 42.47
C ALA A 666 15.98 -16.02 43.02
N LYS A 667 16.06 -14.97 42.20
CA LYS A 667 16.52 -13.63 42.60
C LYS A 667 15.38 -12.73 43.08
N TRP A 668 14.13 -13.13 42.88
CA TRP A 668 12.94 -12.33 43.17
C TRP A 668 12.79 -12.03 44.66
N ASN A 669 12.85 -10.76 45.03
CA ASN A 669 12.53 -10.28 46.36
C ASN A 669 11.04 -9.95 46.47
N ASN A 670 10.26 -10.87 47.05
CA ASN A 670 8.81 -10.71 47.17
C ASN A 670 8.40 -9.53 48.06
N SER A 671 9.10 -9.28 49.16
CA SER A 671 8.77 -8.18 50.07
C SER A 671 8.98 -6.82 49.40
N ALA A 672 10.09 -6.64 48.67
CA ALA A 672 10.37 -5.42 47.93
C ALA A 672 9.37 -5.19 46.78
N ALA A 673 8.98 -6.26 46.07
CA ALA A 673 7.95 -6.19 45.04
C ALA A 673 6.61 -5.70 45.60
N TRP A 674 6.18 -6.24 46.74
CA TRP A 674 4.94 -5.82 47.41
C TRP A 674 5.03 -4.40 47.97
N GLU A 675 6.16 -4.00 48.54
CA GLU A 675 6.37 -2.64 49.02
C GLU A 675 6.22 -1.63 47.87
N TYR A 676 6.83 -1.92 46.71
CA TYR A 676 6.67 -1.11 45.51
C TYR A 676 5.22 -1.09 45.02
N ALA A 677 4.59 -2.26 44.85
CA ALA A 677 3.22 -2.37 44.35
C ALA A 677 2.21 -1.60 45.21
N LEU A 678 2.34 -1.71 46.54
CA LEU A 678 1.49 -0.99 47.50
C LEU A 678 1.76 0.52 47.50
N SER A 679 3.02 0.94 47.31
CA SER A 679 3.37 2.37 47.21
C SER A 679 2.75 3.05 45.99
N MET A 680 2.53 2.29 44.91
CA MET A 680 1.94 2.74 43.66
C MET A 680 0.42 2.53 43.60
N SER A 681 -0.15 1.67 44.45
CA SER A 681 -1.59 1.42 44.47
C SER A 681 -2.39 2.72 44.72
N GLY A 682 -3.37 3.00 43.86
CA GLY A 682 -4.21 4.21 43.90
C GLY A 682 -3.56 5.45 43.27
N LYS A 683 -2.34 5.35 42.74
CA LYS A 683 -1.70 6.42 41.96
C LYS A 683 -2.26 6.47 40.53
N PRO A 684 -2.13 7.61 39.84
CA PRO A 684 -2.63 7.78 38.47
C PRO A 684 -1.83 6.94 37.45
N TYR A 685 -2.49 6.63 36.33
CA TYR A 685 -1.85 6.05 35.15
C TYR A 685 -0.79 6.98 34.55
N GLY A 686 0.28 6.39 34.00
CA GLY A 686 1.41 7.12 33.39
C GLY A 686 1.10 7.73 32.02
N TYR A 687 0.12 8.64 31.94
CA TYR A 687 -0.12 9.38 30.70
C TYR A 687 1.06 10.29 30.31
N HIS A 688 1.78 10.82 31.30
CA HIS A 688 2.92 11.73 31.11
C HIS A 688 4.10 11.10 30.37
N ASN A 689 4.31 9.78 30.53
CA ASN A 689 5.47 9.07 29.97
C ASN A 689 5.12 8.10 28.84
N MET A 690 3.82 7.86 28.56
CA MET A 690 3.38 6.89 27.57
C MET A 690 3.92 7.17 26.16
N ILE A 691 3.92 8.42 25.71
CA ILE A 691 4.30 8.76 24.33
C ILE A 691 5.81 8.73 24.10
N PHE A 692 6.62 8.98 25.14
CA PHE A 692 8.07 9.11 24.99
C PHE A 692 8.76 7.75 24.85
N SER A 693 8.12 6.66 25.30
CA SER A 693 8.62 5.29 25.13
C SER A 693 8.76 4.80 23.67
N TRP A 694 8.26 5.55 22.68
CA TRP A 694 8.38 5.20 21.25
C TRP A 694 8.67 6.42 20.37
N ILE A 695 8.99 7.57 20.98
CA ILE A 695 9.37 8.82 20.31
C ILE A 695 10.70 9.29 20.92
N ASP A 696 11.76 8.55 20.64
CA ASP A 696 13.04 8.66 21.33
C ASP A 696 14.24 8.88 20.39
N THR A 697 14.04 8.94 19.07
CA THR A 697 15.07 9.31 18.09
C THR A 697 14.83 10.70 17.47
N ILE A 698 15.81 11.26 16.75
CA ILE A 698 15.64 12.56 16.05
C ILE A 698 14.70 12.41 14.82
N GLY A 699 14.58 11.20 14.28
CA GLY A 699 13.70 10.82 13.17
C GLY A 699 13.50 9.30 13.17
N ASP A 700 12.55 8.78 12.40
CA ASP A 700 12.15 7.35 12.40
C ASP A 700 11.33 6.90 13.64
N ASN A 701 10.73 7.84 14.37
CA ASN A 701 9.79 7.55 15.47
C ASN A 701 8.38 7.20 15.00
N TYR A 702 7.96 7.75 13.85
CA TYR A 702 6.56 7.73 13.44
C TYR A 702 6.38 7.03 12.09
N PRO A 703 5.25 6.33 11.89
CA PRO A 703 4.85 5.89 10.56
C PRO A 703 4.75 7.09 9.60
N PRO A 704 5.41 7.08 8.43
CA PRO A 704 5.26 8.15 7.44
C PRO A 704 3.77 8.39 7.11
N PRO A 705 3.29 9.65 6.98
CA PRO A 705 4.05 10.88 6.83
C PRO A 705 4.11 11.73 8.12
N ILE A 706 3.88 11.15 9.30
CA ILE A 706 3.93 11.91 10.56
C ILE A 706 5.35 12.44 10.79
N ASP A 707 5.47 13.75 11.00
CA ASP A 707 6.70 14.41 11.39
C ASP A 707 6.54 15.15 12.72
N ALA A 708 7.66 15.58 13.30
CA ALA A 708 7.66 16.24 14.60
C ALA A 708 6.94 17.59 14.61
N HIS A 709 6.91 18.34 13.50
CA HIS A 709 6.19 19.62 13.41
C HIS A 709 4.68 19.41 13.50
N LEU A 710 4.16 18.35 12.89
CA LEU A 710 2.76 17.97 13.02
C LEU A 710 2.43 17.59 14.47
N VAL A 711 3.30 16.81 15.11
CA VAL A 711 3.15 16.39 16.50
C VAL A 711 3.17 17.60 17.44
N ILE A 712 4.11 18.54 17.28
CA ILE A 712 4.16 19.81 18.03
C ILE A 712 2.86 20.60 17.86
N SER A 713 2.34 20.71 16.63
CA SER A 713 1.14 21.49 16.33
C SER A 713 -0.13 20.89 16.95
N VAL A 714 -0.25 19.55 16.92
CA VAL A 714 -1.32 18.81 17.58
C VAL A 714 -1.20 18.88 19.10
N MET A 715 0.01 18.72 19.65
CA MET A 715 0.29 18.85 21.08
C MET A 715 -0.05 20.25 21.60
N SER A 716 0.33 21.31 20.87
CA SER A 716 0.06 22.70 21.26
C SER A 716 -1.43 23.02 21.26
N MET A 717 -2.16 22.55 20.26
CA MET A 717 -3.61 22.67 20.17
C MET A 717 -4.36 21.93 21.27
N TRP A 718 -3.99 20.68 21.51
CA TRP A 718 -4.62 19.87 22.54
C TRP A 718 -4.31 20.44 23.93
N THR A 719 -3.12 21.02 24.11
CA THR A 719 -2.74 21.82 25.28
C THR A 719 -3.66 23.00 25.54
N ARG A 720 -4.20 23.61 24.50
CA ARG A 720 -5.12 24.73 24.65
C ARG A 720 -6.59 24.32 24.76
N MET A 721 -6.99 23.27 24.04
CA MET A 721 -8.37 22.77 24.03
C MET A 721 -8.75 21.97 25.28
N GLN A 722 -7.80 21.23 25.84
CA GLN A 722 -7.95 20.43 27.05
C GLN A 722 -6.70 20.58 27.94
N PRO A 723 -6.46 21.78 28.51
CA PRO A 723 -5.22 22.09 29.22
C PRO A 723 -4.92 21.16 30.39
N ALA A 724 -5.95 20.70 31.10
CA ALA A 724 -5.78 19.72 32.16
C ALA A 724 -5.31 18.33 31.67
N TYR A 725 -5.73 17.90 30.47
CA TYR A 725 -5.33 16.60 29.91
C TYR A 725 -3.96 16.66 29.24
N ALA A 726 -3.64 17.76 28.56
CA ALA A 726 -2.35 17.92 27.91
C ALA A 726 -1.19 18.20 28.88
N ALA A 727 -1.47 18.93 29.97
CA ALA A 727 -0.55 19.03 31.09
C ALA A 727 -0.15 17.63 31.58
N ASN A 728 -1.14 16.73 31.64
CA ASN A 728 -0.97 15.34 32.04
C ASN A 728 -0.36 14.40 30.98
N MET A 729 -0.21 14.85 29.72
CA MET A 729 0.27 13.98 28.64
C MET A 729 1.70 14.30 28.19
N TRP A 730 2.15 15.56 28.27
CA TRP A 730 3.50 15.92 27.79
C TRP A 730 4.12 17.18 28.39
N ASN A 731 3.35 18.20 28.81
CA ASN A 731 3.98 19.47 29.22
C ASN A 731 4.92 19.32 30.43
N GLU A 732 4.49 18.59 31.46
CA GLU A 732 5.34 18.37 32.63
C GLU A 732 6.55 17.50 32.29
N ALA A 733 6.36 16.48 31.46
CA ALA A 733 7.44 15.60 31.00
C ALA A 733 8.50 16.33 30.16
N LEU A 734 8.08 17.28 29.32
CA LEU A 734 8.99 18.16 28.56
C LEU A 734 9.73 19.16 29.47
N ASN A 735 9.04 19.70 30.48
CA ASN A 735 9.67 20.54 31.50
C ASN A 735 10.75 19.78 32.28
N MET A 736 10.47 18.53 32.68
CA MET A 736 11.43 17.67 33.37
C MET A 736 12.69 17.44 32.52
N ARG A 737 12.53 17.15 31.22
CA ARG A 737 13.64 17.01 30.27
C ARG A 737 14.47 18.30 30.12
N LEU A 738 13.82 19.46 30.17
CA LEU A 738 14.51 20.76 30.21
C LEU A 738 15.06 21.14 31.58
N GLY A 739 14.71 20.43 32.66
CA GLY A 739 14.98 20.87 34.02
C GLY A 739 14.33 22.22 34.36
N THR A 740 13.13 22.48 33.83
CA THR A 740 12.29 23.64 34.13
C THR A 740 11.02 23.21 34.85
N GLU A 741 10.26 24.17 35.38
CA GLU A 741 8.99 23.90 36.04
C GLU A 741 7.93 24.92 35.59
N GLY A 742 6.72 24.43 35.30
CA GLY A 742 5.55 25.28 35.05
C GLY A 742 5.57 26.07 33.74
N LEU A 743 6.49 25.76 32.81
CA LEU A 743 6.41 26.30 31.45
C LEU A 743 5.27 25.60 30.70
N ASP A 744 4.47 26.37 29.98
CA ASP A 744 3.61 25.80 28.96
C ASP A 744 4.46 25.36 27.75
N LEU A 745 3.84 24.69 26.78
CA LEU A 745 4.57 24.21 25.59
C LEU A 745 5.28 25.34 24.82
N TYR A 746 4.75 26.56 24.89
CA TYR A 746 5.39 27.74 24.32
C TYR A 746 6.67 28.12 25.07
N GLY A 747 6.60 28.23 26.40
CA GLY A 747 7.78 28.49 27.22
C GLY A 747 8.84 27.41 27.08
N ILE A 748 8.43 26.15 26.87
CA ILE A 748 9.33 25.05 26.53
C ILE A 748 10.05 25.31 25.21
N LEU A 749 9.32 25.69 24.14
CA LEU A 749 9.91 25.98 22.83
C LEU A 749 10.88 27.18 22.90
N GLU A 750 10.49 28.27 23.57
CA GLU A 750 11.36 29.43 23.79
C GLU A 750 12.63 29.05 24.58
N GLU A 751 12.51 28.21 25.60
CA GLU A 751 13.63 27.76 26.41
C GLU A 751 14.55 26.79 25.63
N THR A 752 14.00 25.93 24.76
CA THR A 752 14.81 25.09 23.87
C THR A 752 15.65 25.93 22.92
N GLU A 753 15.05 26.96 22.31
CA GLU A 753 15.75 27.89 21.41
C GLU A 753 16.84 28.68 22.17
N ARG A 754 16.52 29.19 23.37
CA ARG A 754 17.49 29.89 24.24
C ARG A 754 18.70 29.03 24.58
N ARG A 755 18.52 27.71 24.70
CA ARG A 755 19.58 26.74 24.98
C ARG A 755 20.25 26.19 23.72
N GLY A 756 19.75 26.52 22.53
CA GLY A 756 20.25 26.01 21.25
C GLY A 756 20.01 24.51 21.06
N ILE A 757 18.94 23.98 21.65
CA ILE A 757 18.51 22.58 21.52
C ILE A 757 17.26 22.57 20.62
N SER A 758 17.18 21.66 19.65
CA SER A 758 15.97 21.49 18.84
C SER A 758 14.88 20.74 19.62
N PHE A 759 13.61 20.90 19.23
CA PHE A 759 12.52 20.16 19.87
C PHE A 759 12.69 18.65 19.68
N ASP A 760 13.19 18.21 18.52
CA ASP A 760 13.47 16.80 18.25
C ASP A 760 14.52 16.23 19.20
N GLU A 761 15.61 16.98 19.44
CA GLU A 761 16.63 16.62 20.43
C GLU A 761 16.07 16.58 21.86
N LEU A 762 15.12 17.47 22.19
CA LEU A 762 14.46 17.44 23.50
C LEU A 762 13.69 16.13 23.69
N LEU A 763 13.00 15.63 22.67
CA LEU A 763 12.24 14.37 22.73
C LEU A 763 13.16 13.15 22.95
N THR A 764 14.40 13.19 22.46
CA THR A 764 15.38 12.09 22.64
C THR A 764 15.95 11.97 24.06
N ILE A 765 15.67 12.92 24.96
CA ILE A 765 16.12 12.83 26.35
C ILE A 765 15.30 11.73 27.05
N PRO A 766 15.93 10.66 27.56
CA PRO A 766 15.20 9.55 28.18
C PRO A 766 14.39 10.01 29.38
N GLU A 767 13.19 9.45 29.52
CA GLU A 767 12.39 9.57 30.73
C GLU A 767 13.14 8.96 31.92
N ASN A 768 13.06 9.60 33.09
CA ASN A 768 13.66 9.06 34.30
C ASN A 768 12.61 8.38 35.19
N ASP A 769 12.86 7.14 35.60
CA ASP A 769 11.98 6.36 36.48
C ASP A 769 11.65 7.06 37.83
N GLU A 770 12.50 8.00 38.27
CA GLU A 770 12.35 8.74 39.52
C GLU A 770 11.62 10.08 39.38
N TRP A 771 11.22 10.48 38.17
CA TRP A 771 10.41 11.69 37.99
C TRP A 771 9.04 11.55 38.65
N VAL A 772 8.59 12.65 39.24
CA VAL A 772 7.30 12.75 39.95
C VAL A 772 6.57 13.97 39.41
N TYR A 773 5.38 13.73 38.90
CA TYR A 773 4.51 14.73 38.29
C TYR A 773 3.61 15.40 39.33
N SER A 774 2.90 16.46 38.92
CA SER A 774 2.04 17.24 39.82
C SER A 774 0.85 16.42 40.38
N ASP A 775 0.40 15.40 39.65
CA ASP A 775 -0.61 14.42 40.08
C ASP A 775 -0.02 13.21 40.82
N GLY A 776 1.30 13.17 40.96
CA GLY A 776 2.07 12.18 41.73
C GLY A 776 2.95 11.28 40.87
N LYS A 777 3.51 10.24 41.50
CA LYS A 777 4.29 9.22 40.78
C LYS A 777 3.32 8.37 39.95
N SER A 778 3.57 8.27 38.65
CA SER A 778 2.70 7.58 37.69
C SER A 778 3.54 6.71 36.75
N THR A 779 2.96 5.59 36.29
CA THR A 779 3.65 4.63 35.42
C THR A 779 2.66 4.02 34.43
N THR A 780 3.09 3.75 33.20
CA THR A 780 2.30 2.96 32.23
C THR A 780 2.12 1.52 32.71
N CYS A 781 1.25 0.76 32.03
CA CYS A 781 0.99 -0.65 32.32
C CYS A 781 2.29 -1.48 32.39
N VAL A 782 3.22 -1.26 31.47
CA VAL A 782 4.48 -2.00 31.39
C VAL A 782 5.55 -1.46 32.32
N ALA A 783 5.69 -0.13 32.43
CA ALA A 783 6.66 0.50 33.32
C ALA A 783 6.41 0.14 34.79
N PHE A 784 5.14 0.05 35.21
CA PHE A 784 4.77 -0.42 36.56
C PHE A 784 5.37 -1.80 36.87
N ILE A 785 5.27 -2.74 35.92
CA ILE A 785 5.77 -4.11 36.10
C ILE A 785 7.29 -4.13 36.09
N LEU A 786 7.91 -3.40 35.18
CA LEU A 786 9.37 -3.40 35.06
C LEU A 786 10.04 -2.65 36.23
N GLN A 787 9.42 -1.61 36.79
CA GLN A 787 9.92 -0.97 38.02
C GLN A 787 9.77 -1.92 39.21
N MET A 788 8.69 -2.69 39.28
CA MET A 788 8.56 -3.77 40.25
C MET A 788 9.67 -4.82 40.08
N TYR A 789 10.02 -5.17 38.84
CA TYR A 789 11.13 -6.08 38.54
C TYR A 789 12.49 -5.50 38.97
N LYS A 790 12.72 -4.19 38.80
CA LYS A 790 13.89 -3.49 39.36
C LYS A 790 13.93 -3.62 40.89
N ALA A 791 12.85 -3.28 41.58
CA ALA A 791 12.75 -3.39 43.04
C ALA A 791 12.91 -4.85 43.53
N ALA A 792 12.41 -5.81 42.77
CA ALA A 792 12.50 -7.24 43.08
C ALA A 792 13.88 -7.85 42.76
N GLY A 793 14.80 -7.12 42.14
CA GLY A 793 16.17 -7.58 41.84
C GLY A 793 16.32 -8.38 40.53
N VAL A 794 15.34 -8.35 39.63
CA VAL A 794 15.34 -9.11 38.36
C VAL A 794 16.47 -8.65 37.42
N PHE A 795 16.66 -7.33 37.28
CA PHE A 795 17.65 -6.75 36.37
C PHE A 795 19.10 -6.83 36.87
N GLY A 796 19.31 -7.19 38.14
CA GLY A 796 20.66 -7.37 38.70
C GLY A 796 21.56 -6.14 38.50
N PRO A 797 22.80 -6.30 37.99
CA PRO A 797 23.78 -5.20 37.91
C PRO A 797 23.39 -4.04 36.98
N VAL A 798 22.50 -4.25 36.01
CA VAL A 798 22.11 -3.21 35.05
C VAL A 798 20.90 -2.40 35.50
N ALA A 799 20.30 -2.73 36.64
CA ALA A 799 19.08 -2.08 37.14
C ALA A 799 19.20 -0.55 37.25
N ASP A 800 20.34 -0.04 37.71
CA ASP A 800 20.57 1.40 37.88
C ASP A 800 20.82 2.14 36.56
N SER A 801 21.10 1.39 35.49
CA SER A 801 21.41 1.93 34.15
C SER A 801 20.28 1.73 33.14
N ILE A 802 19.09 1.28 33.57
CA ILE A 802 17.94 1.09 32.69
C ILE A 802 16.81 1.99 33.18
N GLN A 803 16.28 2.82 32.30
CA GLN A 803 15.03 3.56 32.52
C GLN A 803 13.87 2.75 31.94
N VAL A 804 13.07 2.13 32.80
CA VAL A 804 12.02 1.21 32.30
C VAL A 804 10.77 1.96 31.80
N THR A 805 10.68 3.25 32.07
CA THR A 805 9.72 4.15 31.42
C THR A 805 9.92 4.26 29.91
N GLU A 806 11.11 3.95 29.39
CA GLU A 806 11.39 3.93 27.94
C GLU A 806 10.91 2.64 27.25
N PHE A 807 10.44 1.64 28.01
CA PHE A 807 10.09 0.35 27.45
C PHE A 807 8.65 0.35 26.91
N THR A 808 8.48 -0.10 25.67
CA THR A 808 7.16 -0.49 25.17
C THR A 808 6.78 -1.89 25.65
N ILE A 809 5.52 -2.28 25.45
CA ILE A 809 5.06 -3.66 25.71
C ILE A 809 5.88 -4.67 24.89
N ARG A 810 6.31 -4.29 23.67
CA ARG A 810 7.16 -5.12 22.81
C ARG A 810 8.48 -5.45 23.47
N ASP A 811 9.15 -4.43 23.99
CA ASP A 811 10.47 -4.60 24.59
C ASP A 811 10.40 -5.47 25.84
N ALA A 812 9.33 -5.32 26.64
CA ALA A 812 9.13 -6.10 27.84
C ALA A 812 9.00 -7.61 27.57
N TYR A 813 8.22 -8.04 26.58
CA TYR A 813 8.11 -9.48 26.27
C TYR A 813 9.33 -10.03 25.50
N MET A 814 10.18 -9.16 24.94
CA MET A 814 11.43 -9.55 24.28
C MET A 814 12.56 -9.83 25.28
N LEU A 815 12.47 -9.32 26.51
CA LEU A 815 13.44 -9.58 27.58
C LEU A 815 13.61 -11.08 27.85
N LYS A 816 14.87 -11.50 27.91
CA LYS A 816 15.27 -12.89 28.11
C LYS A 816 15.22 -13.32 29.57
N ILE A 817 14.07 -13.10 30.21
CA ILE A 817 13.82 -13.35 31.62
C ILE A 817 12.71 -14.38 31.87
N PHE A 818 12.04 -14.82 30.80
CA PHE A 818 10.91 -15.73 30.87
C PHE A 818 11.34 -17.19 30.66
N GLU A 819 10.47 -18.13 31.06
CA GLU A 819 10.68 -19.55 30.85
C GLU A 819 10.79 -19.88 29.36
N ASN A 820 11.86 -20.59 28.99
CA ASN A 820 12.15 -21.02 27.63
C ASN A 820 12.04 -22.54 27.44
N ASN A 821 11.89 -23.29 28.54
CA ASN A 821 11.69 -24.73 28.52
C ASN A 821 10.20 -25.07 28.67
N GLN A 822 9.59 -25.49 27.57
CA GLN A 822 8.19 -25.90 27.53
C GLN A 822 7.83 -27.02 28.52
N THR A 823 8.79 -27.88 28.93
CA THR A 823 8.50 -28.97 29.89
C THR A 823 8.33 -28.47 31.32
N ARG A 824 8.68 -27.22 31.61
CA ARG A 824 8.53 -26.59 32.93
C ARG A 824 7.28 -25.69 33.01
N LEU A 825 6.62 -25.45 31.88
CA LEU A 825 5.35 -24.74 31.88
C LEU A 825 4.29 -25.57 32.64
N PRO A 826 3.32 -24.92 33.30
CA PRO A 826 2.27 -25.63 34.03
C PRO A 826 1.53 -26.65 33.17
N ASN A 827 1.05 -27.74 33.75
CA ASN A 827 0.36 -28.80 33.00
C ASN A 827 -0.96 -28.36 32.34
N TRP A 828 -1.50 -27.21 32.70
CA TRP A 828 -2.66 -26.61 32.04
C TRP A 828 -2.29 -25.68 30.86
N CYS A 829 -1.02 -25.33 30.74
CA CYS A 829 -0.47 -24.48 29.70
C CYS A 829 -0.32 -25.28 28.39
N ASN A 830 -0.86 -24.76 27.29
CA ASN A 830 -0.77 -25.38 25.97
C ASN A 830 -1.35 -26.81 25.89
N ASN A 831 -2.45 -27.08 26.61
CA ASN A 831 -3.17 -28.34 26.51
C ASN A 831 -3.90 -28.49 25.16
N GLY A 832 -3.16 -28.95 24.15
CA GLY A 832 -3.66 -29.22 22.79
C GLY A 832 -2.53 -29.29 21.75
N ASP A 833 -2.91 -29.32 20.47
CA ASP A 833 -1.96 -29.31 19.34
C ASP A 833 -1.30 -27.94 19.12
N ASP A 834 -1.78 -26.90 19.82
CA ASP A 834 -1.36 -25.51 19.65
C ASP A 834 -0.29 -25.11 20.67
N LYS A 835 0.95 -25.60 20.46
CA LYS A 835 2.08 -25.34 21.37
C LYS A 835 2.69 -23.97 21.11
N LEU A 836 2.44 -23.02 22.01
CA LEU A 836 3.12 -21.73 22.08
C LEU A 836 4.34 -21.80 23.02
N PRO A 837 5.33 -20.90 22.89
CA PRO A 837 6.45 -20.84 23.84
C PRO A 837 6.04 -20.32 25.23
N PHE A 838 4.81 -19.81 25.37
CA PHE A 838 4.21 -19.28 26.59
C PHE A 838 2.76 -19.80 26.76
N CYS A 839 2.07 -19.37 27.83
CA CYS A 839 0.75 -19.89 28.18
C CYS A 839 -0.38 -18.95 27.76
N GLN A 840 -1.07 -19.22 26.65
CA GLN A 840 -2.24 -18.43 26.28
C GLN A 840 -3.51 -18.88 27.03
N ILE A 841 -3.87 -18.13 28.07
CA ILE A 841 -4.93 -18.50 29.02
C ILE A 841 -6.34 -18.06 28.62
N LEU A 842 -6.48 -17.01 27.79
CA LEU A 842 -7.78 -16.51 27.30
C LEU A 842 -7.69 -16.03 25.84
N GLY A 843 -8.82 -16.07 25.13
CA GLY A 843 -9.01 -15.39 23.85
C GLY A 843 -9.27 -16.35 22.69
N LYS A 844 -9.88 -15.81 21.64
CA LYS A 844 -10.24 -16.57 20.42
C LYS A 844 -9.09 -16.68 19.42
N TYR A 845 -8.22 -15.68 19.37
CA TYR A 845 -7.13 -15.58 18.41
C TYR A 845 -5.80 -15.95 19.06
N ARG A 846 -4.93 -16.61 18.30
CA ARG A 846 -3.59 -17.00 18.72
C ARG A 846 -2.72 -15.75 18.92
N MET A 847 -2.05 -15.67 20.06
CA MET A 847 -1.06 -14.62 20.36
C MET A 847 0.28 -14.97 19.71
N GLU A 848 0.93 -14.01 19.06
CA GLU A 848 2.15 -14.24 18.26
C GLU A 848 3.45 -13.74 18.93
N LEU A 849 3.38 -12.74 19.83
CA LEU A 849 4.52 -12.10 20.56
C LEU A 849 5.89 -12.26 19.84
N PRO A 850 6.13 -11.54 18.72
CA PRO A 850 7.35 -11.69 17.94
C PRO A 850 8.62 -11.46 18.76
N LEU A 851 9.70 -12.18 18.50
CA LEU A 851 10.96 -12.05 19.28
C LEU A 851 10.83 -12.29 20.79
N TYR A 852 9.77 -12.97 21.23
CA TYR A 852 9.58 -13.34 22.64
C TYR A 852 10.84 -13.98 23.25
N ASN A 853 11.27 -13.46 24.40
CA ASN A 853 12.34 -14.02 25.24
C ASN A 853 13.70 -14.17 24.51
N THR A 854 14.11 -13.15 23.74
CA THR A 854 15.31 -13.20 22.89
C THR A 854 16.46 -12.30 23.34
N LEU A 855 16.18 -11.22 24.08
CA LEU A 855 17.17 -10.16 24.39
C LEU A 855 17.63 -10.18 25.85
N GLU A 856 18.93 -10.33 26.06
CA GLU A 856 19.51 -10.14 27.39
C GLU A 856 19.43 -8.65 27.79
N PRO A 857 19.07 -8.31 29.04
CA PRO A 857 19.11 -6.93 29.51
C PRO A 857 20.54 -6.35 29.50
N TYR A 858 20.70 -5.11 29.04
CA TYR A 858 21.96 -4.36 29.07
C TYR A 858 21.74 -2.90 29.49
N SER A 859 22.82 -2.18 29.77
CA SER A 859 22.78 -0.77 30.18
C SER A 859 22.24 0.13 29.06
N ASN A 860 21.41 1.10 29.43
CA ASN A 860 20.77 2.08 28.55
C ASN A 860 19.91 1.43 27.45
N MET A 861 19.37 0.25 27.73
CA MET A 861 18.52 -0.48 26.79
C MET A 861 17.23 0.29 26.51
N ASN A 862 16.83 0.34 25.24
CA ASN A 862 15.67 1.08 24.75
C ASN A 862 15.76 2.61 24.83
N GLU A 863 16.96 3.17 24.95
CA GLU A 863 17.18 4.60 24.76
C GLU A 863 17.53 4.84 23.29
N ASN A 864 16.72 5.58 22.54
CA ASN A 864 16.92 5.96 21.12
C ASN A 864 16.69 4.80 20.12
N CYS A 865 15.50 4.19 20.19
CA CYS A 865 15.03 3.05 19.43
C CYS A 865 13.93 3.39 18.40
N PRO A 866 14.22 3.30 17.09
CA PRO A 866 13.22 3.60 16.08
C PRO A 866 12.05 2.59 16.11
N SER A 867 10.83 3.07 15.83
CA SER A 867 9.60 2.27 15.87
C SER A 867 8.83 2.34 14.54
N LEU A 868 9.51 2.03 13.42
CA LEU A 868 8.92 2.12 12.09
C LEU A 868 8.18 0.84 11.63
N PRO A 869 6.88 0.92 11.29
CA PRO A 869 6.18 -0.18 10.63
C PRO A 869 6.65 -0.38 9.17
N PRO A 870 6.43 -1.57 8.58
CA PRO A 870 5.84 -2.77 9.19
C PRO A 870 6.86 -3.70 9.84
N THR A 871 8.17 -3.44 9.68
CA THR A 871 9.24 -4.37 10.09
C THR A 871 9.74 -4.12 11.50
N TYR A 872 9.63 -2.89 12.00
CA TYR A 872 10.08 -2.46 13.33
C TYR A 872 11.51 -2.94 13.64
N GLU A 873 12.42 -2.69 12.69
CA GLU A 873 13.82 -3.09 12.79
C GLU A 873 14.49 -2.41 13.98
N ARG A 874 15.14 -3.21 14.82
CA ARG A 874 15.83 -2.77 16.04
C ARG A 874 17.34 -2.68 15.78
N PRO A 875 17.96 -1.48 15.75
CA PRO A 875 19.41 -1.33 15.58
C PRO A 875 20.21 -2.00 16.72
N MET A 876 21.48 -2.32 16.47
CA MET A 876 22.35 -2.83 17.54
C MET A 876 22.60 -1.74 18.59
N HIS A 877 22.35 -2.07 19.87
CA HIS A 877 22.51 -1.20 21.05
C HIS A 877 21.45 -0.11 21.27
N CYS A 878 20.35 -0.18 20.53
CA CYS A 878 19.03 0.22 21.03
C CYS A 878 18.55 -0.97 21.86
#